data_AF-A0A812ZVB3-F1
#
_entry.id   AF-A0A812ZVB3-F1
#
_cell.length_a   1.000
_cell.length_b   1.000
_cell.length_c   1.000
_cell.angle_alpha   90.00
_cell.angle_beta   90.00
_cell.angle_gamma   90.00
#
_symmetry.space_group_name_H-M   'P 1'
#
loop_
_entity.id
_entity.type
_entity.pdbx_description
1 polymer ?
#
loop_
_entity_poly.entity_id
_entity_poly.type
_entity_poly.pdbx_seq_one_letter_code
_entity_poly.pdbx_strand_id
1 'polypeptide(L)'
;MEESVMEERVEQDTVFCEKTEQLSASSDADGFSNSTPGNDENEDAFGEKMEPLKLPSHDVQILRSSWHQLMDAVGHDREQLGDVLYVGLTGSLAVLKDQFITPRAVMSLRLFNGFRVVVEKADDPAALLNFTETLAFKHLSYEVTQVRAGLVADTFLEVLTQNVTEELPQGAGAVWRQILMYVGSAFRYVKQTYGKRLSVIQTDWDNIQNAAIAEDEESEVVRSFPKMCAFSNEVMGQPTEGWMEELLAVFSVLVERVGNPSHLVEECDLLSLAMVARSEEIKFERFKPVMLAALRSLLPQTWSTAHEEAWEWLWATISRNLTESTMKVRAFKPYNAKLYAAMTDEHKETFRTTVYTKFFAKCVASQDLFKQSQTRLRYIADRVMAAAYDMMQRDTSEMVDDLSALGLRHVGYGVPIDLFGPFTDTCVEVIKPIVLELPNCVTSKKDMLCPADRAHYLPECELQQHMMIEGFRWSIGLVARILMRTITEGSTAVMQAIHADNSKLLRRALRDAPRAQRVFWQLRVRVGSQSISPLYWALRSGCHGAAKTIVQDILTIRADRDRYYYGADELFRLQPDIVDNLLREAPVLAHDFLDGLIWRSHKTQDLTERVEALRPWFKFYVERFRPVIYYLEHLLQDQDESQMLSRSLKSFVVFRDPRTITHPILVFALDLIWEKLVMRYFLLDRLWTLVTFVIYIAAQSVLNQKVYLENHELHLWVGIARLMVYLIGLGRLLFWHGTQMYRAFVHKDYMVMRWLRIPSYLAQWDQQLSLLLTANLFMMLAVEPVRHCFGIEEDMIGLHCVAVTPAMEIAYEVLSSFGVFLFSLLVLDLATVSIKMSEYKVLCARAVGQVFLCLGAVIACIFIFTFAIAAMSREVDLVGLEDCPSFQWCPSNSAEHGANSLTASHISRCNRLKRNCCSALHNCDIGVHSSCLPVYMLAARREVQHSLAMSSENSHLESATDVSFCETRSATYSRSSKDHPFS
;
A
#
# COMPACT_ATOMS: atom_id res chain seq x y z
N MET A 1 -63.60 41.75 -20.22
CA MET A 1 -63.15 41.79 -21.62
C MET A 1 -61.94 40.87 -21.68
N GLU A 2 -62.12 39.54 -21.67
CA GLU A 2 -62.66 38.71 -22.78
C GLU A 2 -62.01 39.16 -24.09
N GLU A 3 -61.18 38.34 -24.77
CA GLU A 3 -61.50 36.99 -25.26
C GLU A 3 -60.35 35.97 -25.19
N SER A 4 -60.77 34.72 -25.02
CA SER A 4 -60.11 33.43 -25.27
C SER A 4 -59.81 33.15 -26.75
N VAL A 5 -58.89 32.22 -27.06
CA VAL A 5 -59.15 30.98 -27.87
C VAL A 5 -57.83 30.22 -28.21
N MET A 6 -57.84 28.93 -27.85
CA MET A 6 -57.26 27.71 -28.45
C MET A 6 -55.79 27.58 -28.89
N GLU A 7 -55.03 26.84 -28.07
CA GLU A 7 -54.55 25.46 -28.33
C GLU A 7 -54.59 24.93 -29.78
N GLU A 8 -53.41 24.71 -30.38
CA GLU A 8 -53.16 23.55 -31.25
C GLU A 8 -51.68 23.13 -31.22
N ARG A 9 -51.45 21.82 -31.21
CA ARG A 9 -50.22 21.08 -30.96
C ARG A 9 -49.83 20.34 -32.24
N VAL A 10 -48.59 20.48 -32.74
CA VAL A 10 -47.90 19.54 -33.66
C VAL A 10 -46.40 19.64 -33.36
N GLU A 11 -45.79 18.74 -32.60
CA GLU A 11 -45.15 17.46 -32.99
C GLU A 11 -43.85 17.58 -33.81
N GLN A 12 -42.75 17.26 -33.10
CA GLN A 12 -41.45 16.66 -33.48
C GLN A 12 -40.75 17.04 -34.80
N ASP A 13 -39.48 17.47 -34.67
CA ASP A 13 -38.38 16.67 -35.22
C ASP A 13 -37.04 16.94 -34.51
N THR A 14 -36.42 15.85 -34.07
CA THR A 14 -35.10 15.75 -33.46
C THR A 14 -34.02 15.80 -34.55
N VAL A 15 -33.32 16.93 -34.71
CA VAL A 15 -31.98 16.98 -35.32
C VAL A 15 -31.18 18.14 -34.71
N PHE A 16 -29.99 17.83 -34.20
CA PHE A 16 -29.00 18.80 -33.72
C PHE A 16 -28.47 19.62 -34.91
N CYS A 17 -28.93 20.87 -35.07
CA CYS A 17 -28.24 21.94 -35.81
C CYS A 17 -28.92 23.28 -35.52
N GLU A 18 -28.23 24.20 -34.87
CA GLU A 18 -28.69 25.58 -34.65
C GLU A 18 -28.76 26.31 -36.01
N LYS A 19 -29.96 26.40 -36.61
CA LYS A 19 -30.19 27.26 -37.78
C LYS A 19 -30.45 28.68 -37.31
N THR A 20 -29.49 29.57 -37.54
CA THR A 20 -29.67 31.02 -37.45
C THR A 20 -30.64 31.46 -38.56
N GLU A 21 -31.82 31.97 -38.19
CA GLU A 21 -32.70 32.69 -39.12
C GLU A 21 -32.04 34.01 -39.54
N GLN A 22 -31.82 34.20 -40.84
CA GLN A 22 -31.52 35.50 -41.43
C GLN A 22 -32.80 36.08 -42.04
N LEU A 23 -33.16 37.29 -41.58
CA LEU A 23 -34.18 38.13 -42.21
C LEU A 23 -33.76 38.49 -43.64
N SER A 24 -34.69 38.33 -44.57
CA SER A 24 -34.58 38.77 -45.95
C SER A 24 -34.80 40.27 -46.08
N ALA A 25 -33.82 40.96 -46.69
CA ALA A 25 -34.00 42.26 -47.30
C ALA A 25 -33.69 42.13 -48.80
N SER A 26 -34.68 42.48 -49.60
CA SER A 26 -34.72 42.45 -51.06
C SER A 26 -33.90 43.57 -51.70
N SER A 27 -33.16 43.26 -52.77
CA SER A 27 -32.93 44.20 -53.87
C SER A 27 -32.56 43.45 -55.16
N ASP A 28 -33.43 43.58 -56.16
CA ASP A 28 -33.29 43.09 -57.54
C ASP A 28 -32.14 43.77 -58.32
N ALA A 29 -31.48 43.04 -59.22
CA ALA A 29 -31.13 43.47 -60.60
C ALA A 29 -30.29 42.41 -61.37
N ASP A 30 -30.94 41.81 -62.38
CA ASP A 30 -30.47 41.40 -63.72
C ASP A 30 -29.08 40.75 -63.98
N GLY A 31 -29.14 39.45 -64.32
CA GLY A 31 -28.72 38.87 -65.61
C GLY A 31 -27.26 38.95 -66.09
N PHE A 32 -26.56 37.79 -66.14
CA PHE A 32 -26.11 37.12 -67.37
C PHE A 32 -25.32 35.84 -67.04
N SER A 33 -25.63 34.74 -67.74
CA SER A 33 -24.90 33.47 -67.69
C SER A 33 -23.50 33.60 -68.28
N ASN A 34 -22.47 33.08 -67.60
CA ASN A 34 -21.43 32.26 -68.23
C ASN A 34 -20.57 31.49 -67.22
N SER A 35 -20.35 30.23 -67.57
CA SER A 35 -19.62 29.17 -66.88
C SER A 35 -18.11 29.39 -66.84
N THR A 36 -17.52 29.41 -65.64
CA THR A 36 -16.12 28.98 -65.37
C THR A 36 -15.97 28.62 -63.88
N PRO A 37 -15.42 27.45 -63.50
CA PRO A 37 -15.14 27.12 -62.11
C PRO A 37 -13.71 27.53 -61.75
N GLY A 38 -13.56 28.35 -60.70
CA GLY A 38 -12.27 28.76 -60.15
C GLY A 38 -12.40 30.01 -59.27
N ASN A 39 -13.16 29.91 -58.18
CA ASN A 39 -13.22 30.95 -57.15
C ASN A 39 -12.08 30.75 -56.14
N ASP A 40 -11.04 31.58 -56.24
CA ASP A 40 -9.94 31.75 -55.28
C ASP A 40 -10.31 32.71 -54.11
N GLU A 41 -11.59 32.92 -53.80
CA GLU A 41 -12.01 33.94 -52.80
C GLU A 41 -12.59 33.39 -51.49
N ASN A 42 -12.46 32.09 -51.18
CA ASN A 42 -13.01 31.49 -49.95
C ASN A 42 -12.00 30.67 -49.12
N GLU A 43 -10.69 30.90 -49.27
CA GLU A 43 -9.68 30.17 -48.47
C GLU A 43 -9.55 30.68 -47.02
N ASP A 44 -10.07 31.87 -46.69
CA ASP A 44 -9.77 32.54 -45.41
C ASP A 44 -10.84 32.42 -44.31
N ALA A 45 -11.99 31.81 -44.57
CA ALA A 45 -13.15 31.83 -43.67
C ALA A 45 -13.51 30.46 -43.04
N PHE A 46 -12.53 29.59 -42.78
CA PHE A 46 -12.83 28.30 -42.13
C PHE A 46 -13.30 28.49 -40.67
N GLY A 47 -14.49 28.02 -40.33
CA GLY A 47 -14.89 27.70 -38.95
C GLY A 47 -15.13 28.87 -37.99
N GLU A 48 -15.34 30.10 -38.48
CA GLU A 48 -15.62 31.27 -37.63
C GLU A 48 -16.92 31.16 -36.80
N LYS A 49 -17.80 30.20 -37.14
CA LYS A 49 -19.03 29.88 -36.39
C LYS A 49 -19.06 28.45 -35.84
N MET A 50 -17.93 27.73 -35.89
CA MET A 50 -17.84 26.36 -35.39
C MET A 50 -18.87 25.40 -36.02
N GLU A 51 -19.04 25.50 -37.34
CA GLU A 51 -19.93 24.64 -38.11
C GLU A 51 -19.28 23.28 -38.43
N PRO A 52 -20.07 22.19 -38.54
CA PRO A 52 -19.52 20.86 -38.83
C PRO A 52 -18.82 20.82 -40.20
N LEU A 53 -17.52 20.51 -40.19
CA LEU A 53 -16.73 20.33 -41.42
C LEU A 53 -17.18 19.07 -42.17
N LYS A 54 -17.69 19.25 -43.38
CA LYS A 54 -18.04 18.14 -44.29
C LYS A 54 -16.90 17.92 -45.28
N LEU A 55 -16.17 16.83 -45.10
CA LEU A 55 -15.16 16.38 -46.04
C LEU A 55 -15.76 15.37 -47.04
N PRO A 56 -15.50 15.51 -48.35
CA PRO A 56 -15.84 14.49 -49.34
C PRO A 56 -15.23 13.13 -48.95
N SER A 57 -15.94 12.03 -49.23
CA SER A 57 -15.46 10.68 -48.88
C SER A 57 -14.10 10.34 -49.50
N HIS A 58 -13.81 10.92 -50.68
CA HIS A 58 -12.49 10.84 -51.32
C HIS A 58 -11.38 11.49 -50.47
N ASP A 59 -11.64 12.65 -49.89
CA ASP A 59 -10.67 13.40 -49.10
C ASP A 59 -10.43 12.73 -47.74
N VAL A 60 -11.48 12.13 -47.15
CA VAL A 60 -11.35 11.28 -45.95
C VAL A 60 -10.46 10.05 -46.23
N GLN A 61 -10.58 9.45 -47.42
CA GLN A 61 -9.72 8.33 -47.82
C GLN A 61 -8.27 8.78 -48.03
N ILE A 62 -8.03 9.95 -48.63
CA ILE A 62 -6.70 10.56 -48.75
C ILE A 62 -6.07 10.83 -47.38
N LEU A 63 -6.86 11.37 -46.45
CA LEU A 63 -6.41 11.65 -45.08
C LEU A 63 -6.03 10.36 -44.34
N ARG A 64 -6.87 9.32 -44.44
CA ARG A 64 -6.61 8.01 -43.86
C ARG A 64 -5.38 7.36 -44.50
N SER A 65 -5.26 7.32 -45.82
CA SER A 65 -4.13 6.67 -46.50
C SER A 65 -2.80 7.35 -46.21
N SER A 66 -2.75 8.69 -46.23
CA SER A 66 -1.55 9.46 -45.88
C SER A 66 -1.14 9.28 -44.41
N TRP A 67 -2.11 9.19 -43.48
CA TRP A 67 -1.81 8.86 -42.08
C TRP A 67 -1.22 7.45 -41.91
N HIS A 68 -1.74 6.46 -42.63
CA HIS A 68 -1.21 5.09 -42.60
C HIS A 68 0.19 5.01 -43.20
N GLN A 69 0.45 5.68 -44.33
CA GLN A 69 1.79 5.76 -44.91
C GLN A 69 2.82 6.38 -43.95
N LEU A 70 2.42 7.40 -43.18
CA LEU A 70 3.29 7.98 -42.15
C LEU A 70 3.59 6.99 -41.02
N MET A 71 2.58 6.23 -40.57
CA MET A 71 2.77 5.18 -39.57
C MET A 71 3.67 4.05 -40.07
N ASP A 72 3.54 3.68 -41.34
CA ASP A 72 4.35 2.62 -41.96
C ASP A 72 5.81 3.06 -42.12
N ALA A 73 6.05 4.33 -42.46
CA ALA A 73 7.39 4.86 -42.68
C ALA A 73 8.21 5.07 -41.39
N VAL A 74 7.58 5.51 -40.30
CA VAL A 74 8.25 5.73 -39.01
C VAL A 74 8.32 4.44 -38.17
N GLY A 75 7.40 3.51 -38.39
CA GLY A 75 7.24 2.27 -37.64
C GLY A 75 5.93 2.28 -36.83
N HIS A 76 5.31 1.10 -36.66
CA HIS A 76 4.02 0.94 -35.97
C HIS A 76 4.04 1.28 -34.46
N ASP A 77 5.15 1.76 -33.92
CA ASP A 77 5.30 2.12 -32.53
C ASP A 77 4.77 3.54 -32.26
N ARG A 78 3.73 3.63 -31.41
CA ARG A 78 3.02 4.87 -31.08
C ARG A 78 3.94 5.91 -30.43
N GLU A 79 4.94 5.45 -29.68
CA GLU A 79 5.91 6.33 -29.02
C GLU A 79 6.87 6.96 -30.03
N GLN A 80 7.30 6.20 -31.04
CA GLN A 80 8.24 6.68 -32.06
C GLN A 80 7.61 7.72 -32.97
N LEU A 81 6.40 7.47 -33.48
CA LEU A 81 5.70 8.47 -34.31
C LEU A 81 5.33 9.72 -33.50
N GLY A 82 4.88 9.54 -32.25
CA GLY A 82 4.65 10.67 -31.35
C GLY A 82 5.91 11.51 -31.12
N ASP A 83 7.07 10.86 -30.99
CA ASP A 83 8.35 11.53 -30.77
C ASP A 83 8.81 12.28 -32.03
N VAL A 84 8.63 11.70 -33.22
CA VAL A 84 8.87 12.38 -34.51
C VAL A 84 8.00 13.62 -34.64
N LEU A 85 6.71 13.52 -34.33
CA LEU A 85 5.79 14.66 -34.33
C LEU A 85 6.22 15.74 -33.32
N TYR A 86 6.63 15.34 -32.11
CA TYR A 86 7.12 16.28 -31.10
C TYR A 86 8.40 16.98 -31.54
N VAL A 87 9.38 16.24 -32.07
CA VAL A 87 10.66 16.79 -32.55
C VAL A 87 10.43 17.73 -33.73
N GLY A 88 9.59 17.36 -34.69
CA GLY A 88 9.24 18.22 -35.82
C GLY A 88 8.56 19.50 -35.36
N LEU A 89 7.50 19.39 -34.54
CA LEU A 89 6.77 20.55 -34.02
C LEU A 89 7.64 21.46 -33.15
N THR A 90 8.40 20.91 -32.20
CA THR A 90 9.25 21.74 -31.32
C THR A 90 10.51 22.26 -31.99
N GLY A 91 10.99 21.59 -33.04
CA GLY A 91 12.13 22.00 -33.84
C GLY A 91 11.80 23.19 -34.74
N SER A 92 10.70 23.10 -35.50
CA SER A 92 10.27 24.17 -36.41
C SER A 92 9.54 25.31 -35.69
N LEU A 93 8.87 25.04 -34.56
CA LEU A 93 8.13 26.05 -33.78
C LEU A 93 8.91 26.51 -32.54
N ALA A 94 10.14 27.02 -32.74
CA ALA A 94 11.00 27.51 -31.66
C ALA A 94 10.30 28.55 -30.76
N VAL A 95 9.37 29.35 -31.32
CA VAL A 95 8.57 30.36 -30.60
C VAL A 95 7.61 29.75 -29.58
N LEU A 96 7.19 28.49 -29.78
CA LEU A 96 6.26 27.80 -28.87
C LEU A 96 6.98 26.86 -27.91
N LYS A 97 8.31 26.75 -27.98
CA LYS A 97 9.11 25.81 -27.19
C LYS A 97 8.88 25.95 -25.68
N ASP A 98 8.74 27.18 -25.21
CA ASP A 98 8.52 27.48 -23.78
C ASP A 98 7.12 27.09 -23.28
N GLN A 99 6.17 26.87 -24.20
CA GLN A 99 4.81 26.39 -23.89
C GLN A 99 4.74 24.86 -23.74
N PHE A 100 5.75 24.11 -24.22
CA PHE A 100 5.82 22.65 -24.09
C PHE A 100 6.40 22.22 -22.73
N ILE A 101 5.70 22.58 -21.65
CA ILE A 101 6.08 22.28 -20.25
C ILE A 101 5.88 20.79 -19.92
N THR A 102 4.96 20.13 -20.63
CA THR A 102 4.65 18.71 -20.43
C THR A 102 5.85 17.82 -20.77
N PRO A 103 6.16 16.77 -19.98
CA PRO A 103 7.23 15.83 -20.31
C PRO A 103 7.12 15.30 -21.74
N ARG A 104 8.25 15.26 -22.46
CA ARG A 104 8.33 14.91 -23.89
C ARG A 104 7.56 13.64 -24.25
N ALA A 105 7.73 12.54 -23.51
CA ALA A 105 7.04 11.29 -23.78
C ALA A 105 5.50 11.43 -23.70
N VAL A 106 5.01 12.14 -22.69
CA VAL A 106 3.56 12.39 -22.51
C VAL A 106 3.02 13.29 -23.62
N MET A 107 3.75 14.34 -23.98
CA MET A 107 3.36 15.23 -25.07
C MET A 107 3.38 14.52 -26.43
N SER A 108 4.39 13.68 -26.68
CA SER A 108 4.52 12.87 -27.89
C SER A 108 3.32 11.95 -28.08
N LEU A 109 2.90 11.25 -27.02
CA LEU A 109 1.72 10.40 -27.04
C LEU A 109 0.42 11.21 -27.26
N ARG A 110 0.30 12.39 -26.63
CA ARG A 110 -0.85 13.30 -26.82
C ARG A 110 -0.94 13.81 -28.26
N LEU A 111 0.20 14.17 -28.86
CA LEU A 111 0.25 14.59 -30.26
C LEU A 111 -0.17 13.45 -31.18
N PHE A 112 0.43 12.27 -31.04
CA PHE A 112 0.05 11.08 -31.81
C PHE A 112 -1.46 10.80 -31.71
N ASN A 113 -2.01 10.75 -30.50
CA ASN A 113 -3.44 10.50 -30.29
C ASN A 113 -4.32 11.63 -30.82
N GLY A 114 -3.87 12.89 -30.72
CA GLY A 114 -4.58 14.04 -31.26
C GLY A 114 -4.77 13.92 -32.77
N PHE A 115 -3.68 13.78 -33.52
CA PHE A 115 -3.73 13.64 -34.98
C PHE A 115 -4.48 12.37 -35.41
N ARG A 116 -4.22 11.22 -34.76
CA ARG A 116 -4.93 9.96 -35.04
C ARG A 116 -6.45 10.10 -34.93
N VAL A 117 -6.94 10.71 -33.86
CA VAL A 117 -8.39 10.83 -33.62
C VAL A 117 -9.03 11.81 -34.60
N VAL A 118 -8.33 12.87 -35.02
CA VAL A 118 -8.79 13.74 -36.11
C VAL A 118 -9.02 12.93 -37.39
N VAL A 119 -8.08 12.05 -37.74
CA VAL A 119 -8.20 11.17 -38.93
C VAL A 119 -9.32 10.15 -38.80
N GLU A 120 -9.44 9.50 -37.64
CA GLU A 120 -10.47 8.49 -37.39
C GLU A 120 -11.88 9.09 -37.48
N LYS A 121 -12.08 10.29 -36.92
CA LYS A 121 -13.37 10.97 -36.85
C LYS A 121 -13.69 11.84 -38.07
N ALA A 122 -12.79 11.96 -39.03
CA ALA A 122 -12.99 12.82 -40.22
C ALA A 122 -14.21 12.44 -41.08
N ASP A 123 -14.72 11.22 -40.96
CA ASP A 123 -15.88 10.67 -41.68
C ASP A 123 -17.22 11.10 -41.06
N ASP A 124 -17.22 11.45 -39.78
CA ASP A 124 -18.41 11.88 -39.03
C ASP A 124 -18.24 13.36 -38.62
N PRO A 125 -18.90 14.30 -39.34
CA PRO A 125 -18.79 15.73 -39.06
C PRO A 125 -19.18 16.11 -37.63
N ALA A 126 -20.14 15.41 -37.03
CA ALA A 126 -20.59 15.69 -35.66
C ALA A 126 -19.56 15.18 -34.64
N ALA A 127 -19.02 13.98 -34.85
CA ALA A 127 -17.96 13.45 -33.98
C ALA A 127 -16.66 14.25 -34.08
N LEU A 128 -16.30 14.72 -35.27
CA LEU A 128 -15.14 15.58 -35.49
C LEU A 128 -15.33 16.95 -34.80
N LEU A 129 -16.51 17.55 -34.93
CA LEU A 129 -16.85 18.80 -34.26
C LEU A 129 -16.72 18.68 -32.74
N ASN A 130 -17.36 17.67 -32.14
CA ASN A 130 -17.30 17.43 -30.69
C ASN A 130 -15.87 17.20 -30.19
N PHE A 131 -15.06 16.45 -30.96
CA PHE A 131 -13.66 16.23 -30.61
C PHE A 131 -12.84 17.53 -30.68
N THR A 132 -13.04 18.31 -31.75
CA THR A 132 -12.36 19.59 -31.97
C THR A 132 -12.74 20.60 -30.90
N GLU A 133 -14.01 20.65 -30.49
CA GLU A 133 -14.50 21.46 -29.38
C GLU A 133 -13.82 21.09 -28.06
N THR A 134 -13.80 19.80 -27.74
CA THR A 134 -13.13 19.31 -26.53
C THR A 134 -11.66 19.71 -26.52
N LEU A 135 -11.00 19.63 -27.68
CA LEU A 135 -9.61 20.02 -27.83
C LEU A 135 -9.43 21.55 -27.72
N ALA A 136 -10.38 22.34 -28.22
CA ALA A 136 -10.41 23.79 -28.11
C ALA A 136 -10.49 24.27 -26.66
N PHE A 137 -11.39 23.67 -25.86
CA PHE A 137 -11.49 23.95 -24.42
C PHE A 137 -10.19 23.61 -23.67
N LYS A 138 -9.52 22.50 -24.04
CA LYS A 138 -8.19 22.15 -23.49
C LYS A 138 -7.10 23.17 -23.84
N HIS A 139 -7.25 23.90 -24.94
CA HIS A 139 -6.30 24.92 -25.39
C HIS A 139 -6.71 26.35 -25.01
N LEU A 140 -7.78 26.53 -24.22
CA LEU A 140 -8.35 27.83 -23.89
C LEU A 140 -7.35 28.80 -23.24
N SER A 141 -6.49 28.28 -22.36
CA SER A 141 -5.46 29.05 -21.66
C SER A 141 -4.34 29.54 -22.61
N TYR A 142 -4.15 28.86 -23.74
CA TYR A 142 -3.12 29.22 -24.72
C TYR A 142 -3.67 30.20 -25.74
N GLU A 143 -2.82 31.09 -26.22
CA GLU A 143 -3.18 32.01 -27.30
C GLU A 143 -2.99 31.33 -28.65
N VAL A 144 -4.11 30.91 -29.24
CA VAL A 144 -4.14 30.31 -30.58
C VAL A 144 -4.50 31.41 -31.57
N THR A 145 -3.56 31.79 -32.44
CA THR A 145 -3.78 32.74 -33.53
C THR A 145 -3.86 32.00 -34.86
N GLN A 146 -4.44 32.62 -35.89
CA GLN A 146 -4.49 32.04 -37.23
C GLN A 146 -3.09 31.72 -37.76
N VAL A 147 -2.12 32.59 -37.49
CA VAL A 147 -0.71 32.40 -37.84
C VAL A 147 -0.11 31.17 -37.14
N ARG A 148 -0.38 30.97 -35.85
CA ARG A 148 0.09 29.80 -35.10
C ARG A 148 -0.55 28.50 -35.60
N ALA A 149 -1.84 28.53 -35.95
CA ALA A 149 -2.52 27.38 -36.54
C ALA A 149 -1.92 27.00 -37.92
N GLY A 150 -1.67 28.00 -38.77
CA GLY A 150 -1.00 27.79 -40.07
C GLY A 150 0.40 27.19 -39.90
N LEU A 151 1.20 27.72 -38.96
CA LEU A 151 2.53 27.19 -38.67
C LEU A 151 2.52 25.73 -38.20
N VAL A 152 1.54 25.34 -37.37
CA VAL A 152 1.38 23.94 -36.94
C VAL A 152 1.01 23.05 -38.14
N ALA A 153 0.12 23.51 -39.02
CA ALA A 153 -0.25 22.79 -40.23
C ALA A 153 0.94 22.61 -41.18
N ASP A 154 1.68 23.68 -41.44
CA ASP A 154 2.88 23.67 -42.29
C ASP A 154 3.96 22.74 -41.72
N THR A 155 4.22 22.81 -40.42
CA THR A 155 5.20 21.93 -39.76
C THR A 155 4.76 20.47 -39.80
N PHE A 156 3.47 20.17 -39.64
CA PHE A 156 2.97 18.80 -39.76
C PHE A 156 3.15 18.27 -41.18
N LEU A 157 2.88 19.10 -42.20
CA LEU A 157 3.12 18.75 -43.60
C LEU A 157 4.60 18.52 -43.91
N GLU A 158 5.50 19.29 -43.31
CA GLU A 158 6.94 19.04 -43.38
C GLU A 158 7.30 17.68 -42.77
N VAL A 159 6.76 17.35 -41.60
CA VAL A 159 6.98 16.03 -40.97
C VAL A 159 6.44 14.92 -41.85
N LEU A 160 5.27 15.09 -42.46
CA LEU A 160 4.66 14.11 -43.36
C LEU A 160 5.55 13.86 -44.60
N THR A 161 6.00 14.93 -45.25
CA THR A 161 6.81 14.86 -46.48
C THR A 161 8.25 14.39 -46.24
N GLN A 162 8.83 14.66 -45.07
CA GLN A 162 10.19 14.23 -44.73
C GLN A 162 10.29 12.75 -44.38
N ASN A 163 9.24 12.17 -43.78
CA ASN A 163 9.27 10.80 -43.29
C ASN A 163 8.68 9.79 -44.29
N VAL A 164 7.70 10.19 -45.11
CA VAL A 164 7.11 9.29 -46.12
C VAL A 164 8.00 9.27 -47.37
N THR A 165 8.56 8.10 -47.68
CA THR A 165 9.43 7.89 -48.87
C THR A 165 8.66 7.62 -50.16
N GLU A 166 7.40 7.21 -50.06
CA GLU A 166 6.50 7.00 -51.21
C GLU A 166 5.82 8.31 -51.63
N GLU A 167 5.40 8.43 -52.90
CA GLU A 167 4.61 9.59 -53.32
C GLU A 167 3.27 9.62 -52.56
N LEU A 168 3.07 10.70 -51.79
CA LEU A 168 1.81 10.96 -51.10
C LEU A 168 0.66 11.06 -52.11
N PRO A 169 -0.57 10.64 -51.73
CA PRO A 169 -1.74 10.80 -52.59
C PRO A 169 -1.91 12.24 -53.06
N GLN A 170 -2.27 12.43 -54.34
CA GLN A 170 -2.51 13.76 -54.90
C GLN A 170 -3.57 14.51 -54.08
N GLY A 171 -3.26 15.73 -53.64
CA GLY A 171 -4.14 16.53 -52.80
C GLY A 171 -4.00 16.30 -51.29
N ALA A 172 -3.16 15.37 -50.82
CA ALA A 172 -2.98 15.11 -49.38
C ALA A 172 -2.58 16.37 -48.59
N GLY A 173 -1.70 17.20 -49.14
CA GLY A 173 -1.29 18.45 -48.50
C GLY A 173 -2.45 19.44 -48.30
N ALA A 174 -3.34 19.56 -49.29
CA ALA A 174 -4.50 20.46 -49.21
C ALA A 174 -5.52 19.97 -48.17
N VAL A 175 -5.82 18.67 -48.14
CA VAL A 175 -6.76 18.07 -47.18
C VAL A 175 -6.26 18.20 -45.74
N TRP A 176 -4.97 17.91 -45.50
CA TRP A 176 -4.36 18.09 -44.17
C TRP A 176 -4.33 19.56 -43.74
N ARG A 177 -4.03 20.48 -44.65
CA ARG A 177 -4.08 21.92 -44.35
C ARG A 177 -5.51 22.34 -43.98
N GLN A 178 -6.50 21.90 -44.74
CA GLN A 178 -7.92 22.21 -44.49
C GLN A 178 -8.38 21.76 -43.11
N ILE A 179 -8.11 20.49 -42.73
CA ILE A 179 -8.57 19.96 -41.43
C ILE A 179 -7.83 20.61 -40.26
N LEU A 180 -6.52 20.89 -40.37
CA LEU A 180 -5.74 21.51 -39.31
C LEU A 180 -6.07 23.00 -39.14
N MET A 181 -6.35 23.71 -40.24
CA MET A 181 -6.83 25.08 -40.19
C MET A 181 -8.24 25.17 -39.59
N TYR A 182 -9.12 24.22 -39.89
CA TYR A 182 -10.43 24.09 -39.24
C TYR A 182 -10.31 23.84 -37.73
N VAL A 183 -9.40 22.96 -37.30
CA VAL A 183 -9.12 22.75 -35.86
C VAL A 183 -8.63 24.05 -35.21
N GLY A 184 -7.71 24.76 -35.87
CA GLY A 184 -7.17 26.04 -35.40
C GLY A 184 -8.22 27.15 -35.31
N SER A 185 -9.19 27.21 -36.24
CA SER A 185 -10.27 28.20 -36.18
C SER A 185 -11.29 27.89 -35.10
N ALA A 186 -11.63 26.61 -34.88
CA ALA A 186 -12.45 26.21 -33.75
C ALA A 186 -11.82 26.61 -32.40
N PHE A 187 -10.49 26.48 -32.25
CA PHE A 187 -9.79 26.92 -31.03
C PHE A 187 -9.93 28.43 -30.81
N ARG A 188 -9.81 29.22 -31.88
CA ARG A 188 -10.00 30.67 -31.84
C ARG A 188 -11.43 31.03 -31.48
N TYR A 189 -12.41 30.39 -32.10
CA TYR A 189 -13.83 30.62 -31.82
C TYR A 189 -14.14 30.36 -30.35
N VAL A 190 -13.78 29.19 -29.82
CA VAL A 190 -14.03 28.84 -28.41
C VAL A 190 -13.38 29.86 -27.46
N LYS A 191 -12.16 30.32 -27.78
CA LYS A 191 -11.48 31.35 -26.99
C LYS A 191 -12.19 32.70 -27.04
N GLN A 192 -12.62 33.16 -28.22
CA GLN A 192 -13.29 34.45 -28.39
C GLN A 192 -14.69 34.46 -27.75
N THR A 193 -15.43 33.37 -27.91
CA THR A 193 -16.83 33.23 -27.47
C THR A 193 -16.92 32.92 -25.98
N TYR A 194 -16.12 31.98 -25.47
CA TYR A 194 -16.25 31.49 -24.08
C TYR A 194 -15.13 31.98 -23.17
N GLY A 195 -13.96 32.35 -23.68
CA GLY A 195 -12.81 32.74 -22.86
C GLY A 195 -13.09 33.94 -21.95
N LYS A 196 -13.78 34.96 -22.46
CA LYS A 196 -14.19 36.13 -21.64
C LYS A 196 -15.18 35.73 -20.54
N ARG A 197 -16.21 34.95 -20.88
CA ARG A 197 -17.23 34.48 -19.91
C ARG A 197 -16.58 33.67 -18.80
N LEU A 198 -15.70 32.73 -19.17
CA LEU A 198 -14.98 31.89 -18.22
C LEU A 198 -14.06 32.71 -17.31
N SER A 199 -13.35 33.72 -17.84
CA SER A 199 -12.54 34.60 -17.00
C SER A 199 -13.36 35.41 -16.00
N VAL A 200 -14.55 35.87 -16.41
CA VAL A 200 -15.47 36.61 -15.52
C VAL A 200 -15.96 35.68 -14.42
N ILE A 201 -16.46 34.50 -14.78
CA ILE A 201 -16.95 33.49 -13.83
C ILE A 201 -15.86 33.10 -12.82
N GLN A 202 -14.63 32.82 -13.28
CA GLN A 202 -13.53 32.43 -12.40
C GLN A 202 -13.14 33.56 -11.45
N THR A 203 -13.03 34.79 -11.95
CA THR A 203 -12.70 35.96 -11.11
C THR A 203 -13.79 36.22 -10.07
N ASP A 204 -15.05 36.16 -10.47
CA ASP A 204 -16.21 36.30 -9.58
C ASP A 204 -16.20 35.22 -8.50
N TRP A 205 -15.96 33.97 -8.89
CA TRP A 205 -15.95 32.84 -7.98
C TRP A 205 -14.81 32.92 -6.97
N ASP A 206 -13.61 33.29 -7.40
CA ASP A 206 -12.47 33.51 -6.52
C ASP A 206 -12.76 34.62 -5.50
N ASN A 207 -13.39 35.72 -5.92
CA ASN A 207 -13.79 36.80 -5.04
C ASN A 207 -14.80 36.35 -3.98
N ILE A 208 -15.81 35.57 -4.39
CA ILE A 208 -16.82 35.00 -3.49
C ILE A 208 -16.17 34.03 -2.49
N GLN A 209 -15.29 33.13 -2.94
CA GLN A 209 -14.62 32.17 -2.07
C GLN A 209 -13.71 32.87 -1.06
N ASN A 210 -12.91 33.85 -1.50
CA ASN A 210 -12.05 34.63 -0.61
C ASN A 210 -12.86 35.40 0.44
N ALA A 211 -14.01 35.97 0.05
CA ALA A 211 -14.90 36.67 0.98
C ALA A 211 -15.55 35.72 2.00
N ALA A 212 -15.83 34.47 1.61
CA ALA A 212 -16.36 33.44 2.51
C ALA A 212 -15.30 32.90 3.49
N ILE A 213 -14.03 32.82 3.09
CA ILE A 213 -12.93 32.41 3.99
C ILE A 213 -12.63 33.49 5.03
N ALA A 214 -12.80 34.76 4.67
CA ALA A 214 -12.66 35.92 5.57
C ALA A 214 -13.89 36.14 6.49
N GLU A 215 -14.81 35.18 6.57
CA GLU A 215 -15.97 35.20 7.46
C GLU A 215 -15.52 34.78 8.87
N ASP A 216 -15.43 35.73 9.81
CA ASP A 216 -15.33 35.42 11.25
C ASP A 216 -16.67 34.86 11.74
N GLU A 217 -16.66 33.81 12.60
CA GLU A 217 -17.87 33.11 13.08
C GLU A 217 -18.91 34.03 13.75
N GLU A 218 -18.55 35.26 14.14
CA GLU A 218 -19.42 36.27 14.76
C GLU A 218 -20.09 37.25 13.77
N SER A 219 -19.80 37.18 12.46
CA SER A 219 -20.40 38.08 11.47
C SER A 219 -21.83 37.65 11.09
N GLU A 220 -22.81 38.50 11.38
CA GLU A 220 -24.23 38.33 11.01
C GLU A 220 -24.49 38.42 9.48
N VAL A 221 -23.48 38.87 8.72
CA VAL A 221 -23.56 39.00 7.26
C VAL A 221 -23.19 37.70 6.57
N VAL A 222 -24.15 37.11 5.86
CA VAL A 222 -23.95 35.90 5.04
C VAL A 222 -23.07 36.20 3.83
N ARG A 223 -21.88 35.57 3.74
CA ARG A 223 -20.95 35.77 2.62
C ARG A 223 -20.70 34.54 1.76
N SER A 224 -21.15 33.36 2.18
CA SER A 224 -21.00 32.14 1.39
C SER A 224 -22.12 31.98 0.36
N PHE A 225 -21.76 31.51 -0.84
CA PHE A 225 -22.71 31.29 -1.93
C PHE A 225 -23.87 30.35 -1.56
N PRO A 226 -23.65 29.17 -0.94
CA PRO A 226 -24.75 28.28 -0.58
C PRO A 226 -25.73 28.91 0.41
N LYS A 227 -25.22 29.61 1.44
CA LYS A 227 -26.07 30.29 2.43
C LYS A 227 -26.86 31.45 1.79
N MET A 228 -26.24 32.22 0.89
CA MET A 228 -26.93 33.30 0.16
C MET A 228 -27.99 32.79 -0.81
N CYS A 229 -27.76 31.65 -1.46
CA CYS A 229 -28.78 31.00 -2.28
C CYS A 229 -29.96 30.52 -1.42
N ALA A 230 -29.71 29.91 -0.27
CA ALA A 230 -30.77 29.51 0.66
C ALA A 230 -31.59 30.71 1.15
N PHE A 231 -30.91 31.80 1.55
CA PHE A 231 -31.55 33.06 1.92
C PHE A 231 -32.38 33.66 0.78
N SER A 232 -31.83 33.69 -0.44
CA SER A 232 -32.54 34.21 -1.62
C SER A 232 -33.77 33.38 -1.97
N ASN A 233 -33.69 32.05 -1.80
CA ASN A 233 -34.80 31.14 -2.01
C ASN A 233 -35.93 31.35 -0.97
N GLU A 234 -35.56 31.54 0.30
CA GLU A 234 -36.50 31.86 1.38
C GLU A 234 -37.20 33.20 1.16
N VAL A 235 -36.45 34.23 0.73
CA VAL A 235 -37.00 35.55 0.35
C VAL A 235 -37.99 35.43 -0.82
N MET A 236 -37.78 34.47 -1.73
CA MET A 236 -38.72 34.16 -2.82
C MET A 236 -39.92 33.29 -2.37
N GLY A 237 -40.04 32.99 -1.07
CA GLY A 237 -41.17 32.29 -0.48
C GLY A 237 -41.16 30.77 -0.67
N GLN A 238 -39.99 30.17 -0.93
CA GLN A 238 -39.85 28.72 -1.14
C GLN A 238 -38.80 28.11 -0.21
N PRO A 239 -39.06 26.94 0.39
CA PRO A 239 -38.04 26.21 1.13
C PRO A 239 -37.01 25.62 0.17
N THR A 240 -35.79 25.41 0.64
CA THR A 240 -34.76 24.69 -0.11
C THR A 240 -35.14 23.22 -0.22
N GLU A 241 -35.45 22.77 -1.44
CA GLU A 241 -35.80 21.37 -1.72
C GLU A 241 -34.52 20.49 -1.70
N GLY A 242 -34.66 19.18 -1.42
CA GLY A 242 -33.52 18.28 -1.26
C GLY A 242 -32.56 18.21 -2.47
N TRP A 243 -33.07 18.31 -3.70
CA TRP A 243 -32.20 18.38 -4.89
C TRP A 243 -31.39 19.68 -4.98
N MET A 244 -31.91 20.79 -4.44
CA MET A 244 -31.21 22.07 -4.42
C MET A 244 -30.09 22.05 -3.38
N GLU A 245 -30.27 21.35 -2.25
CA GLU A 245 -29.19 21.11 -1.28
C GLU A 245 -28.02 20.35 -1.92
N GLU A 246 -28.31 19.26 -2.64
CA GLU A 246 -27.29 18.48 -3.37
C GLU A 246 -26.59 19.33 -4.44
N LEU A 247 -27.34 20.14 -5.20
CA LEU A 247 -26.79 21.06 -6.19
C LEU A 247 -25.85 22.10 -5.55
N LEU A 248 -26.28 22.71 -4.43
CA LEU A 248 -25.49 23.72 -3.73
C LEU A 248 -24.21 23.12 -3.12
N ALA A 249 -24.24 21.87 -2.67
CA ALA A 249 -23.08 21.18 -2.11
C ALA A 249 -21.95 20.99 -3.13
N VAL A 250 -22.28 20.78 -4.42
CA VAL A 250 -21.30 20.56 -5.50
C VAL A 250 -21.16 21.73 -6.46
N PHE A 251 -21.85 22.86 -6.23
CA PHE A 251 -21.88 23.97 -7.17
C PHE A 251 -20.49 24.56 -7.46
N SER A 252 -19.61 24.62 -6.44
CA SER A 252 -18.20 25.01 -6.63
C SER A 252 -17.48 24.13 -7.65
N VAL A 253 -17.69 22.82 -7.55
CA VAL A 253 -17.08 21.83 -8.45
C VAL A 253 -17.61 22.01 -9.88
N LEU A 254 -18.89 22.35 -10.05
CA LEU A 254 -19.48 22.64 -11.35
C LEU A 254 -18.89 23.90 -11.99
N VAL A 255 -18.71 24.96 -11.19
CA VAL A 255 -18.08 26.22 -11.65
C VAL A 255 -16.63 25.99 -12.08
N GLU A 256 -15.85 25.20 -11.32
CA GLU A 256 -14.47 24.87 -11.67
C GLU A 256 -14.37 24.03 -12.96
N ARG A 257 -15.35 23.15 -13.20
CA ARG A 257 -15.33 22.19 -14.32
C ARG A 257 -16.03 22.67 -15.58
N VAL A 258 -16.69 23.83 -15.56
CA VAL A 258 -17.39 24.36 -16.73
C VAL A 258 -16.47 24.57 -17.95
N GLY A 259 -15.17 24.79 -17.71
CA GLY A 259 -14.14 24.87 -18.76
C GLY A 259 -13.70 23.51 -19.33
N ASN A 260 -14.16 22.39 -18.79
CA ASN A 260 -13.86 21.04 -19.25
C ASN A 260 -15.17 20.23 -19.44
N PRO A 261 -15.74 20.20 -20.66
CA PRO A 261 -17.03 19.57 -20.92
C PRO A 261 -17.13 18.11 -20.45
N SER A 262 -16.04 17.34 -20.59
CA SER A 262 -16.03 15.93 -20.17
C SER A 262 -16.16 15.76 -18.65
N HIS A 263 -15.47 16.60 -17.88
CA HIS A 263 -15.55 16.57 -16.42
C HIS A 263 -16.87 17.16 -15.91
N LEU A 264 -17.43 18.14 -16.63
CA LEU A 264 -18.73 18.71 -16.31
C LEU A 264 -19.84 17.68 -16.48
N VAL A 265 -19.86 16.94 -17.60
CA VAL A 265 -20.86 15.88 -17.85
C VAL A 265 -20.77 14.79 -16.78
N GLU A 266 -19.56 14.38 -16.39
CA GLU A 266 -19.38 13.40 -15.31
C GLU A 266 -19.96 13.88 -13.98
N GLU A 267 -19.72 15.14 -13.60
CA GLU A 267 -20.31 15.69 -12.37
C GLU A 267 -21.82 15.89 -12.47
N CYS A 268 -22.34 16.27 -13.64
CA CYS A 268 -23.79 16.32 -13.86
C CYS A 268 -24.41 14.92 -13.73
N ASP A 269 -23.77 13.87 -14.25
CA ASP A 269 -24.22 12.49 -14.10
C ASP A 269 -24.24 12.03 -12.63
N LEU A 270 -23.20 12.39 -11.86
CA LEU A 270 -23.11 12.11 -10.42
C LEU A 270 -24.17 12.89 -9.61
N LEU A 271 -24.31 14.19 -9.87
CA LEU A 271 -25.30 15.02 -9.22
C LEU A 271 -26.73 14.55 -9.55
N SER A 272 -26.98 14.14 -10.79
CA SER A 272 -28.28 13.57 -11.19
C SER A 272 -28.64 12.31 -10.40
N LEU A 273 -27.67 11.45 -10.05
CA LEU A 273 -27.89 10.29 -9.18
C LEU A 273 -28.30 10.74 -7.77
N ALA A 274 -27.57 11.69 -7.17
CA ALA A 274 -27.85 12.20 -5.82
C ALA A 274 -29.21 12.92 -5.75
N MET A 275 -29.52 13.81 -6.71
CA MET A 275 -30.79 14.54 -6.74
C MET A 275 -32.00 13.62 -6.93
N VAL A 276 -31.91 12.63 -7.83
CA VAL A 276 -33.01 11.68 -8.08
C VAL A 276 -33.25 10.78 -6.87
N ALA A 277 -32.22 10.51 -6.06
CA ALA A 277 -32.39 9.77 -4.82
C ALA A 277 -33.15 10.56 -3.74
N ARG A 278 -33.03 11.90 -3.73
CA ARG A 278 -33.63 12.76 -2.70
C ARG A 278 -34.90 13.49 -3.11
N SER A 279 -35.24 13.56 -4.39
CA SER A 279 -36.39 14.33 -4.88
C SER A 279 -37.09 13.68 -6.08
N GLU A 280 -38.41 13.52 -5.97
CA GLU A 280 -39.24 12.96 -7.03
C GLU A 280 -39.44 13.92 -8.20
N GLU A 281 -39.54 15.23 -7.95
CA GLU A 281 -39.67 16.26 -8.99
C GLU A 281 -38.48 17.22 -8.90
N ILE A 282 -37.88 17.57 -10.05
CA ILE A 282 -36.74 18.47 -10.13
C ILE A 282 -37.04 19.54 -11.17
N LYS A 283 -36.95 20.81 -10.77
CA LYS A 283 -37.32 21.98 -11.58
C LYS A 283 -36.14 22.94 -11.69
N PHE A 284 -35.22 22.68 -12.62
CA PHE A 284 -34.02 23.49 -12.82
C PHE A 284 -34.29 24.96 -13.12
N GLU A 285 -35.42 25.28 -13.77
CA GLU A 285 -35.79 26.68 -14.07
C GLU A 285 -35.96 27.56 -12.83
N ARG A 286 -36.26 26.95 -11.67
CA ARG A 286 -36.40 27.69 -10.40
C ARG A 286 -35.06 28.17 -9.83
N PHE A 287 -33.96 27.49 -10.15
CA PHE A 287 -32.67 27.82 -9.55
C PHE A 287 -32.01 29.05 -10.17
N LYS A 288 -32.22 29.30 -11.48
CA LYS A 288 -31.67 30.47 -12.18
C LYS A 288 -31.93 31.80 -11.45
N PRO A 289 -33.18 32.17 -11.10
CA PRO A 289 -33.45 33.45 -10.42
C PRO A 289 -32.82 33.51 -9.03
N VAL A 290 -32.83 32.40 -8.28
CA VAL A 290 -32.22 32.30 -6.93
C VAL A 290 -30.71 32.54 -7.01
N MET A 291 -30.04 31.86 -7.94
CA MET A 291 -28.60 32.00 -8.18
C MET A 291 -28.23 33.45 -8.52
N LEU A 292 -28.95 34.07 -9.46
CA LEU A 292 -28.65 35.44 -9.88
C LEU A 292 -28.94 36.46 -8.77
N ALA A 293 -29.94 36.24 -7.93
CA ALA A 293 -30.20 37.11 -6.77
C ALA A 293 -29.08 37.00 -5.71
N ALA A 294 -28.60 35.78 -5.45
CA ALA A 294 -27.50 35.53 -4.54
C ALA A 294 -26.19 36.16 -5.05
N LEU A 295 -25.86 35.99 -6.33
CA LEU A 295 -24.66 36.56 -6.94
C LEU A 295 -24.65 38.09 -6.92
N ARG A 296 -25.78 38.74 -7.23
CA ARG A 296 -25.92 40.21 -7.13
C ARG A 296 -25.69 40.73 -5.71
N SER A 297 -26.11 39.96 -4.72
CA SER A 297 -25.94 40.32 -3.31
C SER A 297 -24.49 40.13 -2.83
N LEU A 298 -23.79 39.14 -3.38
CA LEU A 298 -22.39 38.83 -3.06
C LEU A 298 -21.38 39.73 -3.79
N LEU A 299 -21.73 40.22 -4.99
CA LEU A 299 -20.85 41.01 -5.85
C LEU A 299 -21.44 42.40 -6.20
N PRO A 300 -21.95 43.19 -5.23
CA PRO A 300 -22.71 44.40 -5.53
C PRO A 300 -21.88 45.51 -6.21
N GLN A 301 -20.56 45.51 -6.04
CA GLN A 301 -19.67 46.54 -6.58
C GLN A 301 -19.18 46.23 -8.00
N THR A 302 -19.14 44.96 -8.40
CA THR A 302 -18.60 44.52 -9.68
C THR A 302 -19.70 44.07 -10.66
N TRP A 303 -20.90 43.74 -10.17
CA TRP A 303 -21.98 43.21 -10.99
C TRP A 303 -22.33 44.12 -12.17
N SER A 304 -22.33 43.55 -13.37
CA SER A 304 -22.71 44.24 -14.61
C SER A 304 -23.47 43.29 -15.54
N THR A 305 -23.99 43.81 -16.66
CA THR A 305 -24.67 43.00 -17.67
C THR A 305 -23.78 41.88 -18.22
N ALA A 306 -22.47 42.12 -18.34
CA ALA A 306 -21.51 41.10 -18.79
C ALA A 306 -21.34 39.95 -17.77
N HIS A 307 -21.42 40.24 -16.47
CA HIS A 307 -21.41 39.21 -15.42
C HIS A 307 -22.69 38.39 -15.48
N GLU A 308 -23.83 39.07 -15.62
CA GLU A 308 -25.13 38.43 -15.74
C GLU A 308 -25.18 37.47 -16.94
N GLU A 309 -24.81 37.93 -18.14
CA GLU A 309 -24.73 37.08 -19.33
C GLU A 309 -23.80 35.87 -19.16
N ALA A 310 -22.66 36.05 -18.48
CA ALA A 310 -21.71 34.96 -18.23
C ALA A 310 -22.30 33.89 -17.29
N TRP A 311 -22.90 34.30 -16.18
CA TRP A 311 -23.53 33.41 -15.21
C TRP A 311 -24.80 32.75 -15.75
N GLU A 312 -25.58 33.44 -16.58
CA GLU A 312 -26.71 32.85 -17.28
C GLU A 312 -26.26 31.76 -18.27
N TRP A 313 -25.19 32.01 -19.01
CA TRP A 313 -24.60 31.01 -19.91
C TRP A 313 -24.08 29.79 -19.14
N LEU A 314 -23.42 29.99 -17.99
CA LEU A 314 -22.97 28.90 -17.13
C LEU A 314 -24.15 28.04 -16.67
N TRP A 315 -25.22 28.68 -16.16
CA TRP A 315 -26.38 27.95 -15.69
C TRP A 315 -27.11 27.23 -16.83
N ALA A 316 -27.28 27.86 -17.99
CA ALA A 316 -27.91 27.22 -19.14
C ALA A 316 -27.13 25.97 -19.60
N THR A 317 -25.79 26.00 -19.49
CA THR A 317 -24.95 24.85 -19.82
C THR A 317 -25.12 23.72 -18.80
N ILE A 318 -25.09 24.06 -17.50
CA ILE A 318 -25.28 23.10 -16.41
C ILE A 318 -26.70 22.50 -16.44
N SER A 319 -27.73 23.33 -16.56
CA SER A 319 -29.13 22.90 -16.52
C SER A 319 -29.47 21.97 -17.68
N ARG A 320 -28.93 22.23 -18.87
CA ARG A 320 -29.07 21.34 -20.04
C ARG A 320 -28.49 19.95 -19.74
N ASN A 321 -27.24 19.89 -19.28
CA ASN A 321 -26.58 18.62 -18.96
C ASN A 321 -27.32 17.88 -17.83
N LEU A 322 -27.72 18.59 -16.77
CA LEU A 322 -28.48 18.00 -15.67
C LEU A 322 -29.85 17.48 -16.12
N THR A 323 -30.53 18.18 -17.03
CA THR A 323 -31.81 17.72 -17.58
C THR A 323 -31.66 16.41 -18.34
N GLU A 324 -30.64 16.31 -19.19
CA GLU A 324 -30.32 15.09 -19.92
C GLU A 324 -29.91 13.94 -18.99
N SER A 325 -28.98 14.19 -18.07
CA SER A 325 -28.50 13.21 -17.11
C SER A 325 -29.60 12.72 -16.16
N THR A 326 -30.44 13.61 -15.63
CA THR A 326 -31.57 13.25 -14.76
C THR A 326 -32.61 12.44 -15.51
N MET A 327 -32.89 12.74 -16.78
CA MET A 327 -33.79 11.94 -17.61
C MET A 327 -33.24 10.51 -17.77
N LYS A 328 -31.97 10.37 -18.14
CA LYS A 328 -31.29 9.07 -18.28
C LYS A 328 -31.27 8.29 -16.98
N VAL A 329 -30.92 8.90 -15.86
CA VAL A 329 -30.88 8.24 -14.54
C VAL A 329 -32.25 7.70 -14.15
N ARG A 330 -33.31 8.51 -14.29
CA ARG A 330 -34.70 8.07 -14.01
C ARG A 330 -35.13 6.93 -14.91
N ALA A 331 -34.74 7.00 -16.18
CA ALA A 331 -35.05 5.98 -17.16
C ALA A 331 -34.30 4.68 -16.85
N PHE A 332 -32.98 4.70 -16.60
CA PHE A 332 -32.14 3.51 -16.49
C PHE A 332 -32.19 2.81 -15.13
N LYS A 333 -32.32 3.55 -14.02
CA LYS A 333 -32.29 2.99 -12.66
C LYS A 333 -33.22 1.77 -12.44
N PRO A 334 -34.50 1.80 -12.85
CA PRO A 334 -35.38 0.63 -12.67
C PRO A 334 -35.02 -0.55 -13.58
N TYR A 335 -34.60 -0.31 -14.83
CA TYR A 335 -34.22 -1.40 -15.75
C TYR A 335 -32.88 -2.02 -15.38
N ASN A 336 -31.94 -1.24 -14.86
CA ASN A 336 -30.71 -1.76 -14.30
C ASN A 336 -31.05 -2.70 -13.12
N ALA A 337 -31.90 -2.30 -12.17
CA ALA A 337 -32.34 -3.20 -11.09
C ALA A 337 -33.01 -4.48 -11.62
N LYS A 338 -33.86 -4.36 -12.64
CA LYS A 338 -34.53 -5.49 -13.28
C LYS A 338 -33.56 -6.44 -13.98
N LEU A 339 -32.50 -5.93 -14.61
CA LEU A 339 -31.46 -6.74 -15.25
C LEU A 339 -30.81 -7.69 -14.23
N TYR A 340 -30.28 -7.14 -13.14
CA TYR A 340 -29.55 -7.92 -12.14
C TYR A 340 -30.47 -8.89 -11.38
N ALA A 341 -31.75 -8.54 -11.18
CA ALA A 341 -32.74 -9.44 -10.61
C ALA A 341 -33.10 -10.61 -11.55
N ALA A 342 -33.05 -10.39 -12.87
CA ALA A 342 -33.38 -11.41 -13.87
C ALA A 342 -32.20 -12.33 -14.22
N MET A 343 -30.95 -11.93 -13.95
CA MET A 343 -29.76 -12.74 -14.23
C MET A 343 -29.63 -13.93 -13.28
N THR A 344 -29.60 -15.14 -13.85
CA THR A 344 -29.27 -16.38 -13.13
C THR A 344 -27.76 -16.47 -12.85
N ASP A 345 -27.36 -17.40 -11.96
CA ASP A 345 -25.95 -17.63 -11.68
C ASP A 345 -25.17 -18.17 -12.90
N GLU A 346 -25.86 -18.85 -13.81
CA GLU A 346 -25.32 -19.29 -15.09
C GLU A 346 -24.99 -18.09 -16.00
N HIS A 347 -25.92 -17.15 -16.14
CA HIS A 347 -25.67 -15.90 -16.89
C HIS A 347 -24.48 -15.12 -16.33
N LYS A 348 -24.35 -15.06 -15.00
CA LYS A 348 -23.20 -14.42 -14.34
C LYS A 348 -21.90 -15.17 -14.59
N GLU A 349 -21.89 -16.51 -14.63
CA GLU A 349 -20.69 -17.28 -14.98
C GLU A 349 -20.28 -17.08 -16.45
N THR A 350 -21.24 -17.01 -17.37
CA THR A 350 -20.98 -16.68 -18.78
C THR A 350 -20.30 -15.32 -18.92
N PHE A 351 -20.77 -14.30 -18.20
CA PHE A 351 -20.11 -12.99 -18.18
C PHE A 351 -18.67 -13.10 -17.64
N ARG A 352 -18.50 -13.73 -16.46
CA ARG A 352 -17.20 -13.86 -15.76
C ARG A 352 -16.12 -14.56 -16.59
N THR A 353 -16.51 -15.52 -17.43
CA THR A 353 -15.59 -16.30 -18.26
C THR A 353 -15.30 -15.67 -19.63
N THR A 354 -16.26 -14.92 -20.17
CA THR A 354 -16.17 -14.42 -21.56
C THR A 354 -15.51 -13.04 -21.67
N VAL A 355 -15.69 -12.15 -20.68
CA VAL A 355 -15.23 -10.74 -20.75
C VAL A 355 -13.73 -10.63 -21.01
N TYR A 356 -12.89 -11.28 -20.20
CA TYR A 356 -11.44 -11.19 -20.36
C TYR A 356 -10.95 -11.85 -21.66
N THR A 357 -11.56 -12.98 -22.04
CA THR A 357 -11.23 -13.67 -23.29
C THR A 357 -11.46 -12.77 -24.50
N LYS A 358 -12.62 -12.08 -24.57
CA LYS A 358 -12.91 -11.12 -25.63
C LYS A 358 -12.05 -9.86 -25.53
N PHE A 359 -11.82 -9.36 -24.32
CA PHE A 359 -11.03 -8.15 -24.10
C PHE A 359 -9.58 -8.34 -24.56
N PHE A 360 -8.97 -9.47 -24.23
CA PHE A 360 -7.63 -9.83 -24.65
C PHE A 360 -7.51 -10.10 -26.14
N ALA A 361 -8.59 -10.54 -26.79
CA ALA A 361 -8.65 -10.67 -28.24
C ALA A 361 -8.72 -9.31 -28.95
N LYS A 362 -9.43 -8.32 -28.38
CA LYS A 362 -9.49 -6.95 -28.91
C LYS A 362 -8.23 -6.14 -28.62
N CYS A 363 -7.66 -6.29 -27.43
CA CYS A 363 -6.51 -5.52 -26.98
C CYS A 363 -5.43 -6.44 -26.42
N VAL A 364 -4.56 -6.92 -27.31
CA VAL A 364 -3.47 -7.84 -26.92
C VAL A 364 -2.52 -7.19 -25.91
N ALA A 365 -2.23 -5.89 -26.06
CA ALA A 365 -1.38 -5.12 -25.14
C ALA A 365 -1.87 -5.12 -23.68
N SER A 366 -3.17 -5.36 -23.45
CA SER A 366 -3.70 -5.44 -22.10
C SER A 366 -3.24 -6.70 -21.36
N GLN A 367 -2.88 -7.79 -22.06
CA GLN A 367 -2.53 -9.07 -21.44
C GLN A 367 -1.33 -8.95 -20.48
N ASP A 368 -0.35 -8.10 -20.80
CA ASP A 368 0.86 -7.89 -19.99
C ASP A 368 0.57 -7.24 -18.62
N LEU A 369 -0.57 -6.54 -18.50
CA LEU A 369 -1.01 -5.91 -17.26
C LEU A 369 -1.76 -6.87 -16.33
N PHE A 370 -2.35 -7.94 -16.87
CA PHE A 370 -3.14 -8.90 -16.11
C PHE A 370 -2.32 -10.15 -15.77
N LYS A 371 -1.60 -10.10 -14.64
CA LYS A 371 -0.77 -11.22 -14.12
C LYS A 371 -1.53 -12.16 -13.19
N GLN A 372 -2.82 -11.91 -12.94
CA GLN A 372 -3.62 -12.65 -11.97
C GLN A 372 -4.11 -13.99 -12.53
N SER A 373 -4.41 -14.95 -11.64
CA SER A 373 -5.01 -16.22 -12.03
C SER A 373 -6.41 -16.06 -12.62
N GLN A 374 -6.85 -17.01 -13.43
CA GLN A 374 -8.20 -17.01 -14.02
C GLN A 374 -9.31 -16.91 -12.96
N THR A 375 -9.14 -17.57 -11.80
CA THR A 375 -10.07 -17.46 -10.67
C THR A 375 -10.16 -16.02 -10.15
N ARG A 376 -9.03 -15.32 -10.06
CA ARG A 376 -9.00 -13.93 -9.63
C ARG A 376 -9.61 -13.00 -10.67
N LEU A 377 -9.39 -13.25 -11.96
CA LEU A 377 -10.04 -12.51 -13.04
C LEU A 377 -11.57 -12.67 -12.98
N ARG A 378 -12.10 -13.88 -12.79
CA ARG A 378 -13.54 -14.10 -12.62
C ARG A 378 -14.11 -13.32 -11.42
N TYR A 379 -13.39 -13.28 -10.31
CA TYR A 379 -13.76 -12.46 -9.16
C TYR A 379 -13.78 -10.96 -9.49
N ILE A 380 -12.80 -10.47 -10.26
CA ILE A 380 -12.78 -9.06 -10.69
C ILE A 380 -13.94 -8.77 -11.64
N ALA A 381 -14.26 -9.66 -12.59
CA ALA A 381 -15.43 -9.49 -13.46
C ALA A 381 -16.74 -9.39 -12.67
N ASP A 382 -16.88 -10.18 -11.60
CA ASP A 382 -18.02 -10.07 -10.68
C ASP A 382 -18.07 -8.70 -9.99
N ARG A 383 -16.92 -8.19 -9.54
CA ARG A 383 -16.83 -6.84 -8.97
C ARG A 383 -17.12 -5.73 -9.97
N VAL A 384 -16.78 -5.91 -11.24
CA VAL A 384 -17.13 -4.96 -12.32
C VAL A 384 -18.65 -4.93 -12.53
N MET A 385 -19.30 -6.10 -12.58
CA MET A 385 -20.77 -6.16 -12.64
C MET A 385 -21.41 -5.51 -11.41
N ALA A 386 -20.89 -5.82 -10.21
CA ALA A 386 -21.39 -5.23 -8.97
C ALA A 386 -21.23 -3.71 -8.95
N ALA A 387 -20.08 -3.17 -9.39
CA ALA A 387 -19.86 -1.73 -9.46
C ALA A 387 -20.85 -1.04 -10.41
N ALA A 388 -21.16 -1.65 -11.55
CA ALA A 388 -22.14 -1.11 -12.50
C ALA A 388 -23.59 -1.15 -11.97
N TYR A 389 -23.92 -2.07 -11.06
CA TYR A 389 -25.21 -2.09 -10.35
C TYR A 389 -25.23 -1.05 -9.23
N ASP A 390 -24.24 -1.14 -8.34
CA ASP A 390 -24.09 -0.31 -7.14
C ASP A 390 -24.05 1.18 -7.48
N MET A 391 -23.47 1.56 -8.63
CA MET A 391 -23.43 2.96 -9.08
C MET A 391 -24.81 3.62 -9.17
N MET A 392 -25.88 2.86 -9.47
CA MET A 392 -27.23 3.40 -9.54
C MET A 392 -28.06 3.22 -8.25
N GLN A 393 -27.62 2.33 -7.35
CA GLN A 393 -28.41 1.88 -6.21
C GLN A 393 -27.88 2.36 -4.86
N ARG A 394 -26.55 2.44 -4.70
CA ARG A 394 -25.89 2.88 -3.47
C ARG A 394 -25.75 4.40 -3.44
N ASP A 395 -25.33 4.89 -2.29
CA ASP A 395 -25.00 6.31 -2.11
C ASP A 395 -23.86 6.72 -3.05
N THR A 396 -24.05 7.85 -3.73
CA THR A 396 -23.10 8.31 -4.76
C THR A 396 -21.76 8.73 -4.15
N SER A 397 -21.75 9.29 -2.94
CA SER A 397 -20.51 9.74 -2.30
C SER A 397 -19.63 8.55 -1.91
N GLU A 398 -20.22 7.51 -1.32
CA GLU A 398 -19.52 6.28 -0.94
C GLU A 398 -18.94 5.56 -2.19
N MET A 399 -19.72 5.50 -3.27
CA MET A 399 -19.26 4.90 -4.53
C MET A 399 -18.09 5.67 -5.15
N VAL A 400 -18.14 7.00 -5.14
CA VAL A 400 -17.04 7.83 -5.65
C VAL A 400 -15.78 7.64 -4.79
N ASP A 401 -15.90 7.51 -3.48
CA ASP A 401 -14.78 7.24 -2.58
C ASP A 401 -14.15 5.87 -2.84
N ASP A 402 -14.96 4.81 -2.95
CA ASP A 402 -14.51 3.45 -3.25
C ASP A 402 -13.80 3.37 -4.63
N LEU A 403 -14.38 4.02 -5.64
CA LEU A 403 -13.82 4.07 -6.99
C LEU A 403 -12.56 4.93 -7.03
N SER A 404 -12.48 6.03 -6.28
CA SER A 404 -11.27 6.84 -6.18
C SER A 404 -10.14 6.07 -5.49
N ALA A 405 -10.44 5.29 -4.46
CA ALA A 405 -9.44 4.42 -3.82
C ALA A 405 -8.96 3.32 -4.78
N LEU A 406 -9.87 2.76 -5.61
CA LEU A 406 -9.50 1.83 -6.66
C LEU A 406 -8.67 2.50 -7.76
N GLY A 407 -9.02 3.70 -8.19
CA GLY A 407 -8.31 4.48 -9.20
C GLY A 407 -6.88 4.82 -8.76
N LEU A 408 -6.67 5.21 -7.50
CA LEU A 408 -5.32 5.43 -6.96
C LEU A 408 -4.46 4.16 -6.93
N ARG A 409 -5.06 2.97 -6.77
CA ARG A 409 -4.32 1.71 -6.94
C ARG A 409 -3.94 1.48 -8.42
N HIS A 410 -4.82 1.82 -9.34
CA HIS A 410 -4.52 1.75 -10.79
C HIS A 410 -3.43 2.74 -11.21
N VAL A 411 -3.36 3.91 -10.57
CA VAL A 411 -2.21 4.82 -10.69
C VAL A 411 -0.95 4.05 -10.34
N GLY A 412 -0.89 3.44 -9.16
CA GLY A 412 0.31 2.72 -8.74
C GLY A 412 0.68 1.52 -9.65
N TYR A 413 -0.29 0.87 -10.28
CA TYR A 413 -0.02 -0.18 -11.26
C TYR A 413 0.40 0.36 -12.64
N GLY A 414 0.32 1.67 -12.87
CA GLY A 414 0.65 2.28 -14.15
C GLY A 414 -0.33 1.92 -15.27
N VAL A 415 -1.62 1.72 -14.94
CA VAL A 415 -2.63 1.31 -15.94
C VAL A 415 -2.92 2.44 -16.93
N PRO A 416 -2.78 2.21 -18.25
CA PRO A 416 -3.14 3.21 -19.25
C PRO A 416 -4.65 3.47 -19.30
N ILE A 417 -5.03 4.75 -19.32
CA ILE A 417 -6.45 5.16 -19.40
C ILE A 417 -7.12 4.73 -20.73
N ASP A 418 -6.32 4.53 -21.79
CA ASP A 418 -6.79 4.12 -23.12
C ASP A 418 -7.47 2.74 -23.11
N LEU A 419 -7.20 1.90 -22.10
CA LEU A 419 -7.75 0.55 -22.00
C LEU A 419 -9.19 0.52 -21.47
N PHE A 420 -9.63 1.59 -20.80
CA PHE A 420 -10.94 1.61 -20.13
C PHE A 420 -12.10 1.59 -21.13
N GLY A 421 -12.02 2.37 -22.21
CA GLY A 421 -13.05 2.38 -23.27
C GLY A 421 -13.26 1.01 -23.93
N PRO A 422 -12.20 0.39 -24.49
CA PRO A 422 -12.29 -0.97 -25.04
C PRO A 422 -12.78 -2.01 -24.03
N PHE A 423 -12.43 -1.85 -22.74
CA PHE A 423 -12.89 -2.74 -21.67
C PHE A 423 -14.39 -2.59 -21.42
N THR A 424 -14.90 -1.36 -21.27
CA THR A 424 -16.34 -1.09 -21.12
C THR A 424 -17.14 -1.58 -22.33
N ASP A 425 -16.64 -1.37 -23.54
CA ASP A 425 -17.29 -1.83 -24.78
C ASP A 425 -17.37 -3.35 -24.83
N THR A 426 -16.32 -4.03 -24.36
CA THR A 426 -16.30 -5.50 -24.28
C THR A 426 -17.30 -6.00 -23.23
N CYS A 427 -17.42 -5.35 -22.07
CA CYS A 427 -18.44 -5.70 -21.08
C CYS A 427 -19.85 -5.57 -21.66
N VAL A 428 -20.13 -4.49 -22.41
CA VAL A 428 -21.43 -4.28 -23.07
C VAL A 428 -21.67 -5.31 -24.18
N GLU A 429 -20.64 -5.68 -24.95
CA GLU A 429 -20.75 -6.72 -25.97
C GLU A 429 -21.07 -8.10 -25.37
N VAL A 430 -20.57 -8.39 -24.17
CA VAL A 430 -20.86 -9.65 -23.46
C VAL A 430 -22.23 -9.63 -22.79
N ILE A 431 -22.68 -8.49 -22.25
CA ILE A 431 -24.01 -8.41 -21.61
C ILE A 431 -25.14 -8.48 -22.63
N LYS A 432 -24.95 -7.96 -23.84
CA LYS A 432 -25.98 -7.90 -24.89
C LYS A 432 -26.63 -9.27 -25.18
N PRO A 433 -25.89 -10.35 -25.52
CA PRO A 433 -26.51 -11.66 -25.76
C PRO A 433 -27.21 -12.21 -24.51
N ILE A 434 -26.64 -11.99 -23.32
CA ILE A 434 -27.26 -12.42 -22.05
C ILE A 434 -28.63 -11.78 -21.85
N VAL A 435 -28.77 -10.48 -22.15
CA VAL A 435 -30.05 -9.76 -22.04
C VAL A 435 -31.08 -10.29 -23.03
N LEU A 436 -30.64 -10.65 -24.24
CA LEU A 436 -31.52 -11.18 -25.28
C LEU A 436 -32.06 -12.58 -24.94
N GLU A 437 -31.37 -13.34 -24.09
CA GLU A 437 -31.78 -14.68 -23.62
C GLU A 437 -32.73 -14.65 -22.41
N LEU A 438 -32.97 -13.48 -21.79
CA LEU A 438 -33.78 -13.38 -20.57
C LEU A 438 -35.27 -13.72 -20.81
N PRO A 439 -35.91 -14.58 -19.99
CA PRO A 439 -37.22 -15.17 -20.27
C PRO A 439 -38.46 -14.25 -20.10
N ASN A 440 -38.32 -12.93 -20.05
CA ASN A 440 -39.37 -12.04 -19.51
C ASN A 440 -40.00 -11.06 -20.50
N CYS A 441 -40.06 -11.41 -21.78
CA CYS A 441 -40.78 -10.61 -22.74
C CYS A 441 -42.00 -11.33 -23.30
N VAL A 442 -43.18 -10.98 -22.80
CA VAL A 442 -44.40 -11.21 -23.57
C VAL A 442 -44.32 -10.30 -24.80
N THR A 443 -44.47 -10.85 -25.99
CA THR A 443 -44.51 -10.09 -27.26
C THR A 443 -45.74 -9.18 -27.28
N SER A 444 -45.64 -8.03 -26.63
CA SER A 444 -46.60 -6.94 -26.69
C SER A 444 -46.37 -6.20 -28.02
N LYS A 445 -47.43 -6.06 -28.83
CA LYS A 445 -47.40 -5.30 -30.10
C LYS A 445 -47.48 -3.79 -29.88
N LYS A 446 -47.36 -3.32 -28.64
CA LYS A 446 -47.46 -1.90 -28.32
C LYS A 446 -46.08 -1.26 -28.44
N ASP A 447 -45.96 -0.36 -29.40
CA ASP A 447 -44.79 0.50 -29.52
C ASP A 447 -44.81 1.54 -28.41
N MET A 448 -43.69 1.69 -27.72
CA MET A 448 -43.49 2.63 -26.63
C MET A 448 -42.35 3.57 -26.98
N LEU A 449 -42.51 4.85 -26.65
CA LEU A 449 -41.47 5.85 -26.79
C LEU A 449 -40.37 5.58 -25.76
N CYS A 450 -39.11 5.55 -26.19
CA CYS A 450 -37.96 5.32 -25.34
C CYS A 450 -37.84 6.44 -24.29
N PRO A 451 -37.89 6.12 -22.97
CA PRO A 451 -37.85 7.14 -21.92
C PRO A 451 -36.50 7.88 -21.82
N ALA A 452 -35.43 7.30 -22.37
CA ALA A 452 -34.08 7.85 -22.28
C ALA A 452 -33.74 8.89 -23.35
N ASP A 453 -34.35 8.82 -24.55
CA ASP A 453 -34.09 9.74 -25.65
C ASP A 453 -35.33 10.48 -26.17
N ARG A 454 -36.54 9.97 -25.86
CA ARG A 454 -37.83 10.48 -26.36
C ARG A 454 -37.89 10.62 -27.89
N ALA A 455 -37.11 9.82 -28.61
CA ALA A 455 -36.98 9.87 -30.06
C ALA A 455 -37.33 8.53 -30.72
N HIS A 456 -36.97 7.40 -30.11
CA HIS A 456 -37.17 6.09 -30.71
C HIS A 456 -38.42 5.40 -30.18
N TYR A 457 -39.23 4.83 -31.08
CA TYR A 457 -40.33 3.92 -30.75
C TYR A 457 -39.85 2.47 -30.91
N LEU A 458 -40.01 1.68 -29.86
CA LEU A 458 -39.65 0.27 -29.86
C LEU A 458 -40.81 -0.55 -29.28
N PRO A 459 -41.01 -1.81 -29.73
CA PRO A 459 -41.92 -2.73 -29.06
C PRO A 459 -41.56 -2.85 -27.59
N GLU A 460 -42.55 -2.91 -26.69
CA GLU A 460 -42.34 -2.91 -25.23
C GLU A 460 -41.27 -3.90 -24.75
N CYS A 461 -41.18 -5.07 -25.38
CA CYS A 461 -40.12 -6.04 -25.09
C CYS A 461 -38.72 -5.53 -25.47
N GLU A 462 -38.56 -5.11 -26.73
CA GLU A 462 -37.28 -4.65 -27.26
C GLU A 462 -36.82 -3.39 -26.53
N LEU A 463 -37.77 -2.53 -26.15
CA LEU A 463 -37.52 -1.37 -25.30
C LEU A 463 -36.94 -1.79 -23.96
N GLN A 464 -37.53 -2.79 -23.28
CA GLN A 464 -37.03 -3.25 -22.00
C GLN A 464 -35.59 -3.77 -22.11
N GLN A 465 -35.29 -4.58 -23.12
CA GLN A 465 -33.94 -5.11 -23.36
C GLN A 465 -32.95 -3.98 -23.70
N HIS A 466 -33.36 -3.06 -24.58
CA HIS A 466 -32.59 -1.87 -24.93
C HIS A 466 -32.26 -1.03 -23.70
N MET A 467 -33.23 -0.78 -22.83
CA MET A 467 -33.05 -0.01 -21.60
C MET A 467 -32.16 -0.72 -20.57
N MET A 468 -32.21 -2.06 -20.49
CA MET A 468 -31.27 -2.84 -19.66
C MET A 468 -29.83 -2.71 -20.17
N ILE A 469 -29.63 -2.79 -21.49
CA ILE A 469 -28.30 -2.70 -22.13
C ILE A 469 -27.74 -1.27 -22.00
N GLU A 470 -28.52 -0.25 -22.35
CA GLU A 470 -28.08 1.14 -22.27
C GLU A 470 -27.92 1.59 -20.81
N GLY A 471 -28.76 1.11 -19.90
CA GLY A 471 -28.58 1.33 -18.47
C GLY A 471 -27.26 0.73 -17.95
N PHE A 472 -26.94 -0.51 -18.33
CA PHE A 472 -25.64 -1.11 -18.00
C PHE A 472 -24.47 -0.36 -18.65
N ARG A 473 -24.59 0.04 -19.92
CA ARG A 473 -23.56 0.84 -20.62
C ARG A 473 -23.31 2.17 -19.91
N TRP A 474 -24.37 2.88 -19.52
CA TRP A 474 -24.26 4.17 -18.86
C TRP A 474 -23.56 4.02 -17.50
N SER A 475 -23.95 3.05 -16.67
CA SER A 475 -23.34 2.90 -15.35
C SER A 475 -21.89 2.43 -15.42
N ILE A 476 -21.57 1.46 -16.27
CA ILE A 476 -20.17 1.01 -16.41
C ILE A 476 -19.29 2.11 -17.06
N GLY A 477 -19.85 2.90 -17.97
CA GLY A 477 -19.19 4.06 -18.55
C GLY A 477 -18.91 5.16 -17.52
N LEU A 478 -19.85 5.42 -16.61
CA LEU A 478 -19.64 6.37 -15.51
C LEU A 478 -18.58 5.86 -14.52
N VAL A 479 -18.61 4.58 -14.14
CA VAL A 479 -17.58 3.94 -13.32
C VAL A 479 -16.20 4.11 -13.96
N ALA A 480 -16.09 3.86 -15.27
CA ALA A 480 -14.84 4.01 -16.01
C ALA A 480 -14.34 5.47 -16.03
N ARG A 481 -15.23 6.45 -16.25
CA ARG A 481 -14.86 7.88 -16.22
C ARG A 481 -14.31 8.33 -14.87
N ILE A 482 -14.94 7.93 -13.76
CA ILE A 482 -14.45 8.23 -12.40
C ILE A 482 -13.06 7.64 -12.17
N LEU A 483 -12.84 6.38 -12.60
CA LEU A 483 -11.53 5.74 -12.52
C LEU A 483 -10.49 6.46 -13.39
N MET A 484 -10.84 6.81 -14.63
CA MET A 484 -9.96 7.53 -15.55
C MET A 484 -9.59 8.92 -15.01
N ARG A 485 -10.55 9.66 -14.44
CA ARG A 485 -10.30 10.95 -13.77
C ARG A 485 -9.31 10.78 -12.63
N THR A 486 -9.58 9.83 -11.74
CA THR A 486 -8.71 9.53 -10.59
C THR A 486 -7.31 9.13 -11.03
N ILE A 487 -7.19 8.31 -12.08
CA ILE A 487 -5.90 7.91 -12.64
C ILE A 487 -5.17 9.10 -13.23
N THR A 488 -5.87 9.97 -13.95
CA THR A 488 -5.29 11.16 -14.57
C THR A 488 -4.77 12.13 -13.51
N GLU A 489 -5.54 12.37 -12.46
CA GLU A 489 -5.17 13.26 -11.35
C GLU A 489 -4.06 12.66 -10.46
N GLY A 490 -4.10 11.35 -10.20
CA GLY A 490 -3.11 10.67 -9.36
C GLY A 490 -1.80 10.32 -10.07
N SER A 491 -1.78 10.26 -11.42
CA SER A 491 -0.60 9.96 -12.25
C SER A 491 0.41 11.12 -12.31
N THR A 492 0.89 11.54 -11.15
CA THR A 492 1.88 12.60 -11.00
C THR A 492 3.23 12.20 -11.61
N ALA A 493 4.07 13.19 -11.92
CA ALA A 493 5.43 12.95 -12.42
C ALA A 493 6.28 12.09 -11.46
N VAL A 494 6.00 12.16 -10.15
CA VAL A 494 6.62 11.31 -9.13
C VAL A 494 6.21 9.85 -9.31
N MET A 495 4.91 9.57 -9.45
CA MET A 495 4.41 8.21 -9.66
C MET A 495 4.95 7.60 -10.96
N GLN A 496 4.99 8.38 -12.04
CA GLN A 496 5.56 7.92 -13.31
C GLN A 496 7.07 7.59 -13.19
N ALA A 497 7.82 8.38 -12.43
CA ALA A 497 9.22 8.10 -12.17
C ALA A 497 9.44 6.85 -11.30
N ILE A 498 8.50 6.56 -10.39
CA ILE A 498 8.50 5.32 -9.58
C ILE A 498 8.25 4.11 -10.48
N HIS A 499 7.28 4.16 -11.39
CA HIS A 499 7.00 3.04 -12.31
C HIS A 499 8.21 2.69 -13.17
N ALA A 500 8.97 3.70 -13.61
CA ALA A 500 10.20 3.52 -14.39
C ALA A 500 11.43 3.17 -13.53
N ASP A 501 11.29 3.09 -12.19
CA ASP A 501 12.38 2.96 -11.20
C ASP A 501 13.59 3.88 -11.48
N ASN A 502 13.33 5.10 -11.96
CA ASN A 502 14.36 5.99 -12.48
C ASN A 502 14.65 7.17 -11.55
N SER A 503 15.75 7.06 -10.80
CA SER A 503 16.20 8.09 -9.84
C SER A 503 16.48 9.46 -10.46
N LYS A 504 16.81 9.55 -11.77
CA LYS A 504 17.05 10.83 -12.44
C LYS A 504 15.73 11.52 -12.78
N LEU A 505 14.76 10.76 -13.31
CA LEU A 505 13.41 11.27 -13.58
C LEU A 505 12.72 11.70 -12.29
N LEU A 506 12.87 10.92 -11.22
CA LEU A 506 12.30 11.25 -9.92
C LEU A 506 12.86 12.56 -9.36
N ARG A 507 14.19 12.73 -9.38
CA ARG A 507 14.81 14.00 -8.95
C ARG A 507 14.39 15.20 -9.80
N ARG A 508 14.17 14.99 -11.10
CA ARG A 508 13.64 16.02 -11.99
C ARG A 508 12.19 16.39 -11.61
N ALA A 509 11.33 15.40 -11.41
CA ALA A 509 9.95 15.62 -10.99
C ALA A 509 9.85 16.37 -9.65
N LEU A 510 10.71 16.02 -8.68
CA LEU A 510 10.73 16.67 -7.36
C LEU A 510 11.33 18.08 -7.37
N ARG A 511 12.02 18.48 -8.43
CA ARG A 511 12.50 19.87 -8.59
C ARG A 511 11.35 20.83 -8.86
N ASP A 512 10.27 20.33 -9.45
CA ASP A 512 9.10 21.13 -9.83
C ASP A 512 8.09 21.24 -8.67
N ALA A 513 8.37 20.59 -7.54
CA ALA A 513 7.53 20.66 -6.35
C ALA A 513 7.49 22.09 -5.76
N PRO A 514 6.32 22.60 -5.35
CA PRO A 514 6.21 23.89 -4.67
C PRO A 514 7.03 23.96 -3.38
N ARG A 515 7.39 25.18 -2.97
CA ARG A 515 8.18 25.42 -1.75
C ARG A 515 7.54 24.76 -0.53
N ALA A 516 8.37 24.14 0.31
CA ALA A 516 7.96 23.38 1.50
C ALA A 516 6.97 22.21 1.26
N GLN A 517 6.60 21.89 0.01
CA GLN A 517 5.64 20.82 -0.30
C GLN A 517 6.28 19.51 -0.81
N ARG A 518 7.61 19.50 -0.93
CA ARG A 518 8.37 18.41 -1.58
C ARG A 518 8.24 17.04 -0.88
N VAL A 519 8.20 16.95 0.45
CA VAL A 519 7.92 15.65 1.12
C VAL A 519 6.50 15.21 0.88
N PHE A 520 5.52 16.12 0.84
CA PHE A 520 4.14 15.72 0.63
C PHE A 520 3.97 15.05 -0.74
N TRP A 521 4.63 15.56 -1.78
CA TRP A 521 4.64 14.90 -3.10
C TRP A 521 5.25 13.50 -3.09
N GLN A 522 6.11 13.18 -2.11
CA GLN A 522 6.77 11.87 -1.95
C GLN A 522 6.03 10.93 -0.98
N LEU A 523 5.25 11.50 -0.06
CA LEU A 523 4.58 10.75 1.02
C LEU A 523 3.07 10.65 0.85
N ARG A 524 2.46 11.51 0.04
CA ARG A 524 1.02 11.59 -0.15
C ARG A 524 0.63 12.20 -1.50
N VAL A 525 0.04 11.39 -2.37
CA VAL A 525 -0.76 11.83 -3.51
C VAL A 525 -2.23 11.72 -3.11
N ARG A 526 -2.97 12.82 -3.18
CA ARG A 526 -4.38 12.90 -2.78
C ARG A 526 -5.25 13.14 -4.02
N VAL A 527 -6.33 12.38 -4.12
CA VAL A 527 -7.40 12.59 -5.09
C VAL A 527 -8.72 12.49 -4.33
N GLY A 528 -9.45 13.61 -4.24
CA GLY A 528 -10.66 13.70 -3.42
C GLY A 528 -10.41 13.42 -1.92
N SER A 529 -11.19 12.52 -1.34
CA SER A 529 -11.04 12.03 0.04
C SER A 529 -9.88 11.03 0.20
N GLN A 530 -9.47 10.39 -0.90
CA GLN A 530 -8.54 9.28 -0.89
C GLN A 530 -7.09 9.74 -1.09
N SER A 531 -6.15 8.99 -0.50
CA SER A 531 -4.74 9.25 -0.71
C SER A 531 -3.90 7.98 -0.74
N ILE A 532 -2.80 8.04 -1.47
CA ILE A 532 -1.81 6.98 -1.58
C ILE A 532 -0.43 7.54 -1.25
N SER A 533 0.43 6.75 -0.62
CA SER A 533 1.81 7.12 -0.35
C SER A 533 2.73 6.63 -1.48
N PRO A 534 3.40 7.53 -2.22
CA PRO A 534 4.38 7.15 -3.23
C PRO A 534 5.56 6.35 -2.65
N LEU A 535 6.06 6.71 -1.45
CA LEU A 535 7.11 5.95 -0.77
C LEU A 535 6.68 4.51 -0.45
N TYR A 536 5.50 4.33 0.16
CA TYR A 536 4.99 2.98 0.46
C TYR A 536 4.70 2.19 -0.80
N TRP A 537 4.25 2.86 -1.86
CA TRP A 537 4.08 2.21 -3.14
C TRP A 537 5.41 1.73 -3.71
N ALA A 538 6.44 2.59 -3.74
CA ALA A 538 7.77 2.24 -4.22
C ALA A 538 8.41 1.08 -3.44
N LEU A 539 8.19 1.02 -2.11
CA LEU A 539 8.63 -0.10 -1.27
C LEU A 539 7.92 -1.40 -1.64
N ARG A 540 6.59 -1.38 -1.71
CA ARG A 540 5.77 -2.59 -2.01
C ARG A 540 5.92 -3.08 -3.44
N SER A 541 6.16 -2.17 -4.39
CA SER A 541 6.38 -2.52 -5.80
C SER A 541 7.79 -3.05 -6.06
N GLY A 542 8.70 -2.98 -5.09
CA GLY A 542 10.10 -3.38 -5.25
C GLY A 542 10.92 -2.41 -6.11
N CYS A 543 10.46 -1.17 -6.28
CA CYS A 543 11.18 -0.10 -6.98
C CYS A 543 12.24 0.51 -6.05
N HIS A 544 13.29 -0.27 -5.76
CA HIS A 544 14.32 0.08 -4.78
C HIS A 544 15.08 1.37 -5.15
N GLY A 545 15.30 1.63 -6.44
CA GLY A 545 16.00 2.82 -6.91
C GLY A 545 15.22 4.10 -6.62
N ALA A 546 13.91 4.08 -6.89
CA ALA A 546 12.99 5.15 -6.55
C ALA A 546 12.83 5.30 -5.04
N ALA A 547 12.58 4.20 -4.31
CA ALA A 547 12.43 4.23 -2.85
C ALA A 547 13.67 4.78 -2.13
N LYS A 548 14.87 4.33 -2.52
CA LYS A 548 16.15 4.87 -2.03
C LYS A 548 16.26 6.38 -2.28
N THR A 549 15.92 6.81 -3.49
CA THR A 549 15.99 8.23 -3.87
C THR A 549 15.01 9.07 -3.04
N ILE A 550 13.80 8.57 -2.78
CA ILE A 550 12.81 9.23 -1.93
C ILE A 550 13.33 9.36 -0.49
N VAL A 551 13.77 8.24 0.11
CA VAL A 551 14.29 8.24 1.49
C VAL A 551 15.46 9.21 1.63
N GLN A 552 16.42 9.16 0.71
CA GLN A 552 17.55 10.08 0.70
C GLN A 552 17.12 11.53 0.51
N ASP A 553 16.16 11.81 -0.37
CA ASP A 553 15.71 13.18 -0.64
C ASP A 553 15.00 13.80 0.56
N ILE A 554 14.13 13.03 1.23
CA ILE A 554 13.40 13.44 2.43
C ILE A 554 14.36 13.70 3.60
N LEU A 555 15.34 12.81 3.79
CA LEU A 555 16.30 12.87 4.89
C LEU A 555 17.55 13.72 4.57
N THR A 556 17.58 14.43 3.44
CA THR A 556 18.64 15.39 3.14
C THR A 556 18.24 16.79 3.62
N ILE A 557 19.07 17.40 4.46
CA ILE A 557 18.90 18.82 4.82
C ILE A 557 19.14 19.69 3.59
N ARG A 558 18.13 20.47 3.18
CA ARG A 558 18.23 21.40 2.07
C ARG A 558 18.02 22.83 2.55
N ALA A 559 18.78 23.76 2.01
CA ALA A 559 18.51 25.19 2.20
C ALA A 559 17.52 25.64 1.11
N ASP A 560 16.33 26.10 1.53
CA ASP A 560 15.48 26.97 0.71
C ASP A 560 15.81 28.43 1.07
N ARG A 561 15.40 29.38 0.22
CA ARG A 561 15.69 30.81 0.41
C ARG A 561 15.14 31.36 1.74
N ASP A 562 14.06 30.76 2.24
CA ASP A 562 13.36 31.22 3.44
C ASP A 562 13.61 30.32 4.68
N ARG A 563 13.91 29.01 4.52
CA ARG A 563 14.12 28.05 5.63
C ARG A 563 15.01 26.87 5.24
N TYR A 564 15.63 26.24 6.24
CA TYR A 564 16.19 24.90 6.09
C TYR A 564 15.07 23.86 6.17
N TYR A 565 15.16 22.87 5.29
CA TYR A 565 14.17 21.82 5.14
C TYR A 565 14.80 20.46 5.44
N TYR A 566 14.21 19.73 6.38
CA TYR A 566 14.56 18.37 6.74
C TYR A 566 13.28 17.62 7.06
N GLY A 567 12.96 16.59 6.26
CA GLY A 567 11.63 15.99 6.23
C GLY A 567 11.39 14.81 7.17
N ALA A 568 12.26 14.57 8.15
CA ALA A 568 12.15 13.40 9.02
C ALA A 568 10.90 13.44 9.90
N ASP A 569 10.54 14.61 10.44
CA ASP A 569 9.35 14.75 11.29
C ASP A 569 8.07 14.51 10.50
N GLU A 570 7.97 15.06 9.28
CA GLU A 570 6.84 14.77 8.39
C GLU A 570 6.80 13.31 7.96
N LEU A 571 7.94 12.66 7.78
CA LEU A 571 8.02 11.23 7.47
C LEU A 571 7.39 10.40 8.58
N PHE A 572 7.85 10.54 9.83
CA PHE A 572 7.32 9.76 10.94
C PHE A 572 5.88 10.14 11.30
N ARG A 573 5.49 11.42 11.15
CA ARG A 573 4.11 11.87 11.38
C ARG A 573 3.12 11.31 10.36
N LEU A 574 3.51 11.23 9.09
CA LEU A 574 2.64 10.70 8.03
C LEU A 574 2.71 9.17 7.94
N GLN A 575 3.82 8.58 8.38
CA GLN A 575 4.16 7.16 8.24
C GLN A 575 4.85 6.64 9.51
N PRO A 576 4.11 6.44 10.61
CA PRO A 576 4.69 5.99 11.88
C PRO A 576 5.26 4.57 11.81
N ASP A 577 4.75 3.73 10.91
CA ASP A 577 5.17 2.36 10.67
C ASP A 577 6.22 2.22 9.55
N ILE A 578 6.88 3.32 9.16
CA ILE A 578 7.87 3.33 8.07
C ILE A 578 8.99 2.31 8.28
N VAL A 579 9.50 2.16 9.51
CA VAL A 579 10.60 1.24 9.81
C VAL A 579 10.16 -0.21 9.64
N ASP A 580 8.94 -0.56 10.07
CA ASP A 580 8.40 -1.91 9.88
C ASP A 580 8.23 -2.25 8.39
N ASN A 581 7.63 -1.33 7.63
CA ASN A 581 7.43 -1.51 6.20
C ASN A 581 8.78 -1.57 5.45
N LEU A 582 9.74 -0.75 5.83
CA LEU A 582 11.07 -0.74 5.22
C LEU A 582 11.82 -2.04 5.51
N LEU A 583 11.83 -2.52 6.76
CA LEU A 583 12.51 -3.77 7.12
C LEU A 583 11.85 -5.00 6.51
N ARG A 584 10.52 -4.97 6.34
CA ARG A 584 9.75 -6.06 5.72
C ARG A 584 9.92 -6.12 4.20
N GLU A 585 9.77 -4.99 3.52
CA GLU A 585 9.70 -4.95 2.05
C GLU A 585 11.07 -4.69 1.41
N ALA A 586 11.92 -3.84 2.01
CA ALA A 586 13.20 -3.42 1.44
C ALA A 586 14.31 -3.25 2.50
N PRO A 587 14.75 -4.35 3.17
CA PRO A 587 15.75 -4.27 4.26
C PRO A 587 17.10 -3.71 3.82
N VAL A 588 17.42 -3.76 2.51
CA VAL A 588 18.64 -3.19 1.94
C VAL A 588 18.72 -1.67 2.15
N LEU A 589 17.57 -0.99 2.26
CA LEU A 589 17.49 0.45 2.48
C LEU A 589 17.64 0.85 3.96
N ALA A 590 17.74 -0.11 4.89
CA ALA A 590 17.81 0.18 6.33
C ALA A 590 19.02 1.05 6.68
N HIS A 591 20.18 0.74 6.08
CA HIS A 591 21.38 1.56 6.25
C HIS A 591 21.23 2.95 5.63
N ASP A 592 20.71 3.06 4.40
CA ASP A 592 20.49 4.36 3.74
C ASP A 592 19.51 5.25 4.55
N PHE A 593 18.49 4.64 5.15
CA PHE A 593 17.55 5.32 6.04
C PHE A 593 18.22 5.81 7.33
N LEU A 594 18.96 4.93 8.02
CA LEU A 594 19.65 5.28 9.26
C LEU A 594 20.76 6.31 9.04
N ASP A 595 21.44 6.29 7.89
CA ASP A 595 22.41 7.32 7.50
C ASP A 595 21.75 8.69 7.31
N GLY A 596 20.53 8.74 6.79
CA GLY A 596 19.75 9.98 6.67
C GLY A 596 19.33 10.61 8.00
N LEU A 597 19.36 9.83 9.09
CA LEU A 597 19.14 10.32 10.46
C LEU A 597 20.43 10.80 11.14
N ILE A 598 21.56 10.78 10.42
CA ILE A 598 22.85 11.28 10.90
C ILE A 598 23.30 12.43 10.01
N TRP A 599 23.47 13.61 10.59
CA TRP A 599 24.10 14.73 9.89
C TRP A 599 25.52 14.93 10.38
N ARG A 600 26.48 15.07 9.45
CA ARG A 600 27.90 15.29 9.76
C ARG A 600 28.35 16.64 9.20
N SER A 601 28.89 17.51 10.05
CA SER A 601 29.43 18.80 9.61
C SER A 601 30.64 18.60 8.69
N HIS A 602 30.73 19.38 7.61
CA HIS A 602 31.94 19.44 6.78
C HIS A 602 33.09 20.17 7.46
N LYS A 603 32.80 21.07 8.40
CA LYS A 603 33.80 21.83 9.14
C LYS A 603 34.26 21.03 10.35
N THR A 604 35.56 20.79 10.44
CA THR A 604 36.21 20.34 11.68
C THR A 604 36.29 21.52 12.62
N GLN A 605 35.78 21.35 13.84
CA GLN A 605 35.86 22.37 14.86
C GLN A 605 37.14 22.14 15.65
N ASP A 606 38.01 23.15 15.66
CA ASP A 606 39.19 23.17 16.52
C ASP A 606 38.68 23.52 17.92
N LEU A 607 38.69 22.54 18.83
CA LEU A 607 38.17 22.68 20.19
C LEU A 607 39.25 23.16 21.17
N THR A 608 40.39 23.60 20.67
CA THR A 608 41.55 24.04 21.46
C THR A 608 41.20 25.10 22.51
N GLU A 609 40.24 26.00 22.25
CA GLU A 609 39.80 27.03 23.22
C GLU A 609 38.86 26.51 24.32
N ARG A 610 38.05 25.47 24.08
CA ARG A 610 37.09 24.93 25.08
C ARG A 610 37.71 23.90 26.03
N VAL A 611 38.96 23.52 25.78
CA VAL A 611 39.67 22.41 26.44
C VAL A 611 40.63 22.91 27.54
N GLU A 612 40.67 24.22 27.85
CA GLU A 612 41.48 24.74 28.98
C GLU A 612 41.14 24.13 30.35
N ALA A 613 39.97 23.48 30.49
CA ALA A 613 39.54 22.81 31.71
C ALA A 613 39.87 21.29 31.77
N LEU A 614 40.48 20.69 30.74
CA LEU A 614 40.76 19.25 30.67
C LEU A 614 42.23 18.92 30.94
N ARG A 615 42.47 17.74 31.55
CA ARG A 615 43.80 17.28 32.02
C ARG A 615 44.87 17.34 30.90
N PRO A 616 46.14 17.69 31.22
CA PRO A 616 47.21 17.93 30.23
C PRO A 616 47.46 16.80 29.21
N TRP A 617 47.26 15.54 29.60
CA TRP A 617 47.47 14.40 28.71
C TRP A 617 46.35 14.22 27.67
N PHE A 618 45.15 14.78 27.90
CA PHE A 618 44.05 14.78 26.94
C PHE A 618 44.29 15.77 25.79
N LYS A 619 45.12 16.80 26.02
CA LYS A 619 45.44 17.85 25.04
C LYS A 619 46.20 17.31 23.81
N PHE A 620 46.91 16.19 23.95
CA PHE A 620 47.74 15.59 22.89
C PHE A 620 46.94 14.74 21.88
N TYR A 621 45.69 14.37 22.18
CA TYR A 621 44.84 13.53 21.32
C TYR A 621 43.63 14.26 20.73
N VAL A 622 43.45 15.55 21.03
CA VAL A 622 42.20 16.31 20.83
C VAL A 622 42.44 17.49 19.89
N GLU A 623 42.79 17.22 18.63
CA GLU A 623 43.06 18.32 17.69
C GLU A 623 41.92 18.58 16.71
N ARG A 624 41.07 17.61 16.36
CA ARG A 624 39.98 17.85 15.38
C ARG A 624 38.75 16.98 15.63
N PHE A 625 37.71 17.55 16.23
CA PHE A 625 36.39 16.91 16.27
C PHE A 625 35.53 17.41 15.11
N ARG A 626 34.78 16.48 14.50
CA ARG A 626 33.74 16.80 13.53
C ARG A 626 32.39 16.74 14.23
N PRO A 627 31.65 17.86 14.35
CA PRO A 627 30.29 17.82 14.90
C PRO A 627 29.39 16.88 14.11
N VAL A 628 28.67 16.01 14.82
CA VAL A 628 27.67 15.09 14.28
C VAL A 628 26.37 15.31 15.04
N ILE A 629 25.26 15.44 14.32
CA ILE A 629 23.90 15.57 14.86
C ILE A 629 23.17 14.27 14.58
N TYR A 630 22.59 13.68 15.62
CA TYR A 630 21.77 12.47 15.54
C TYR A 630 20.31 12.84 15.75
N TYR A 631 19.44 12.42 14.83
CA TYR A 631 17.99 12.59 14.95
C TYR A 631 17.38 11.37 15.66
N LEU A 632 17.11 11.53 16.96
CA LEU A 632 16.79 10.41 17.86
C LEU A 632 15.34 10.38 18.35
N GLU A 633 14.59 11.47 18.21
CA GLU A 633 13.25 11.64 18.78
C GLU A 633 12.34 10.45 18.46
N HIS A 634 12.08 10.20 17.18
CA HIS A 634 11.22 9.09 16.70
C HIS A 634 11.85 7.69 16.86
N LEU A 635 13.15 7.61 17.19
CA LEU A 635 13.84 6.35 17.51
C LEU A 635 13.84 6.02 19.00
N LEU A 636 13.59 6.99 19.88
CA LEU A 636 13.59 6.78 21.34
C LEU A 636 12.17 6.78 21.89
N GLN A 637 11.37 7.76 21.47
CA GLN A 637 10.00 7.96 21.93
C GLN A 637 9.02 7.55 20.82
N ASP A 638 7.95 6.84 21.20
CA ASP A 638 6.86 6.57 20.28
C ASP A 638 5.93 7.79 20.18
N GLN A 639 5.22 7.93 19.06
CA GLN A 639 4.20 8.98 18.93
C GLN A 639 2.98 8.69 19.81
N ASP A 640 2.71 7.42 20.09
CA ASP A 640 1.68 7.00 21.05
C ASP A 640 2.22 7.11 22.48
N GLU A 641 1.70 8.07 23.26
CA GLU A 641 2.07 8.26 24.68
C GLU A 641 1.89 7.00 25.54
N SER A 642 1.05 6.06 25.10
CA SER A 642 0.83 4.76 25.76
C SER A 642 2.02 3.80 25.66
N GLN A 643 2.88 3.96 24.64
CA GLN A 643 4.10 3.18 24.46
C GLN A 643 5.31 4.08 24.72
N MET A 644 5.92 3.95 25.90
CA MET A 644 7.03 4.82 26.30
C MET A 644 8.32 4.61 25.47
N LEU A 645 8.45 3.47 24.76
CA LEU A 645 9.61 3.15 23.93
C LEU A 645 9.17 3.08 22.46
N SER A 646 9.90 3.78 21.60
CA SER A 646 9.72 3.80 20.15
C SER A 646 9.54 2.40 19.54
N ARG A 647 8.45 2.23 18.80
CA ARG A 647 8.21 1.06 17.94
C ARG A 647 9.36 0.81 16.97
N SER A 648 9.90 1.87 16.36
CA SER A 648 11.01 1.79 15.40
C SER A 648 12.24 1.08 15.96
N LEU A 649 12.65 1.42 17.19
CA LEU A 649 13.80 0.77 17.83
C LEU A 649 13.54 -0.71 18.11
N LYS A 650 12.33 -1.04 18.57
CA LYS A 650 11.91 -2.44 18.78
C LYS A 650 11.95 -3.23 17.48
N SER A 651 11.53 -2.65 16.37
CA SER A 651 11.53 -3.29 15.05
C SER A 651 12.93 -3.65 14.56
N PHE A 652 13.91 -2.75 14.73
CA PHE A 652 15.31 -3.05 14.42
C PHE A 652 15.88 -4.19 15.28
N VAL A 653 15.51 -4.27 16.56
CA VAL A 653 15.93 -5.37 17.45
C VAL A 653 15.28 -6.69 17.04
N VAL A 654 13.99 -6.67 16.66
CA VAL A 654 13.25 -7.87 16.22
C VAL A 654 13.75 -8.39 14.86
N PHE A 655 14.23 -7.50 13.99
CA PHE A 655 14.80 -7.86 12.69
C PHE A 655 16.06 -8.74 12.79
N ARG A 656 16.80 -8.66 13.91
CA ARG A 656 17.96 -9.53 14.23
C ARG A 656 19.10 -9.54 13.19
N ASP A 657 19.28 -8.44 12.47
CA ASP A 657 20.42 -8.28 11.56
C ASP A 657 21.63 -7.62 12.28
N PRO A 658 22.79 -8.30 12.36
CA PRO A 658 23.98 -7.76 13.01
C PRO A 658 24.49 -6.46 12.39
N ARG A 659 24.36 -6.28 11.07
CA ARG A 659 24.87 -5.08 10.38
C ARG A 659 24.02 -3.85 10.69
N THR A 660 22.70 -4.02 10.66
CA THR A 660 21.77 -2.93 10.96
C THR A 660 21.86 -2.51 12.42
N ILE A 661 21.87 -3.45 13.38
CA ILE A 661 21.89 -3.09 14.82
C ILE A 661 23.19 -2.44 15.28
N THR A 662 24.31 -2.72 14.59
CA THR A 662 25.62 -2.10 14.87
C THR A 662 25.78 -0.72 14.24
N HIS A 663 24.74 -0.19 13.60
CA HIS A 663 24.77 1.14 13.02
C HIS A 663 25.00 2.22 14.08
N PRO A 664 25.85 3.24 13.83
CA PRO A 664 26.24 4.22 14.85
C PRO A 664 25.08 4.92 15.57
N ILE A 665 23.98 5.23 14.88
CA ILE A 665 22.82 5.88 15.50
C ILE A 665 22.07 4.97 16.46
N LEU A 666 21.94 3.67 16.14
CA LEU A 666 21.24 2.71 16.98
C LEU A 666 22.09 2.36 18.20
N VAL A 667 23.41 2.19 18.00
CA VAL A 667 24.36 2.03 19.11
C VAL A 667 24.30 3.24 20.04
N PHE A 668 24.36 4.46 19.49
CA PHE A 668 24.26 5.68 20.29
C PHE A 668 22.92 5.78 21.05
N ALA A 669 21.80 5.44 20.41
CA ALA A 669 20.49 5.42 21.04
C ALA A 669 20.42 4.41 22.20
N LEU A 670 20.92 3.18 21.99
CA LEU A 670 20.96 2.12 23.00
C LEU A 670 21.90 2.47 24.15
N ASP A 671 23.07 3.04 23.86
CA ASP A 671 24.04 3.50 24.87
C ASP A 671 23.46 4.66 25.69
N LEU A 672 22.74 5.59 25.06
CA LEU A 672 22.07 6.69 25.76
C LEU A 672 21.01 6.17 26.74
N ILE A 673 20.17 5.24 26.29
CA ILE A 673 19.17 4.57 27.14
C ILE A 673 19.87 3.82 28.29
N TRP A 674 20.96 3.10 27.99
CA TRP A 674 21.71 2.34 28.97
C TRP A 674 22.34 3.25 30.03
N GLU A 675 23.16 4.21 29.63
CA GLU A 675 23.93 5.06 30.55
C GLU A 675 23.06 5.99 31.39
N LYS A 676 22.02 6.59 30.79
CA LYS A 676 21.22 7.64 31.44
C LYS A 676 20.07 7.08 32.26
N LEU A 677 19.47 5.96 31.82
CA LEU A 677 18.27 5.42 32.42
C LEU A 677 18.52 4.02 33.01
N VAL A 678 18.80 3.03 32.17
CA VAL A 678 18.70 1.61 32.54
C VAL A 678 19.79 1.18 33.52
N MET A 679 21.04 1.62 33.32
CA MET A 679 22.19 1.16 34.11
C MET A 679 22.03 1.46 35.60
N ARG A 680 21.49 2.63 35.96
CA ARG A 680 21.30 3.01 37.37
C ARG A 680 20.28 2.12 38.07
N TYR A 681 19.11 1.92 37.45
CA TYR A 681 18.06 1.06 38.01
C TYR A 681 18.51 -0.40 38.06
N PHE A 682 19.19 -0.87 36.99
CA PHE A 682 19.74 -2.21 36.93
C PHE A 682 20.78 -2.44 38.04
N LEU A 683 21.75 -1.54 38.20
CA LEU A 683 22.78 -1.67 39.24
C LEU A 683 22.18 -1.62 40.65
N LEU A 684 21.20 -0.75 40.92
CA LEU A 684 20.55 -0.68 42.22
C LEU A 684 19.81 -1.98 42.55
N ASP A 685 19.04 -2.53 41.61
CA ASP A 685 18.32 -3.80 41.80
C ASP A 685 19.27 -4.98 42.02
N ARG A 686 20.35 -5.05 41.22
CA ARG A 686 21.34 -6.14 41.34
C ARG A 686 22.22 -6.00 42.59
N LEU A 687 22.62 -4.78 42.97
CA LEU A 687 23.36 -4.54 44.20
C LEU A 687 22.52 -4.88 45.43
N TRP A 688 21.23 -4.58 45.43
CA TRP A 688 20.33 -5.00 46.49
C TRP A 688 20.21 -6.52 46.60
N THR A 689 20.12 -7.20 45.46
CA THR A 689 20.11 -8.67 45.40
C THR A 689 21.42 -9.26 45.93
N LEU A 690 22.57 -8.65 45.60
CA LEU A 690 23.88 -9.03 46.13
C LEU A 690 23.99 -8.83 47.65
N VAL A 691 23.52 -7.69 48.17
CA VAL A 691 23.50 -7.43 49.62
C VAL A 691 22.64 -8.47 50.34
N THR A 692 21.46 -8.77 49.80
CA THR A 692 20.58 -9.81 50.35
C THR A 692 21.25 -11.18 50.33
N PHE A 693 21.99 -11.50 49.27
CA PHE A 693 22.74 -12.75 49.15
C PHE A 693 23.89 -12.85 50.17
N VAL A 694 24.64 -11.77 50.40
CA VAL A 694 25.70 -11.76 51.42
C VAL A 694 25.13 -11.96 52.82
N ILE A 695 24.02 -11.29 53.15
CA ILE A 695 23.32 -11.48 54.43
C ILE A 695 22.80 -12.92 54.53
N TYR A 696 22.27 -13.47 53.44
CA TYR A 696 21.81 -14.86 53.39
C TYR A 696 22.94 -15.85 53.65
N ILE A 697 24.09 -15.72 52.98
CA ILE A 697 25.25 -16.58 53.23
C ILE A 697 25.69 -16.46 54.69
N ALA A 698 25.82 -15.24 55.22
CA ALA A 698 26.22 -15.02 56.62
C ALA A 698 25.23 -15.66 57.62
N ALA A 699 23.93 -15.61 57.32
CA ALA A 699 22.89 -16.22 58.14
C ALA A 699 22.91 -17.77 58.09
N GLN A 700 23.39 -18.35 56.99
CA GLN A 700 23.42 -19.80 56.78
C GLN A 700 24.77 -20.45 57.12
N SER A 701 25.89 -19.75 56.95
CA SER A 701 27.24 -20.29 57.19
C SER A 701 27.53 -20.61 58.66
N VAL A 702 26.75 -20.07 59.58
CA VAL A 702 26.95 -20.20 61.03
C VAL A 702 26.21 -21.41 61.62
N LEU A 703 25.29 -22.06 60.87
CA LEU A 703 24.46 -23.17 61.38
C LEU A 703 25.23 -24.37 61.91
N ASN A 704 26.45 -24.63 61.43
CA ASN A 704 27.14 -25.90 61.66
C ASN A 704 28.40 -25.78 62.54
N GLN A 705 28.59 -24.64 63.22
CA GLN A 705 29.79 -24.39 64.02
C GLN A 705 29.50 -24.63 65.51
N LYS A 706 30.28 -25.52 66.16
CA LYS A 706 30.18 -25.77 67.62
C LYS A 706 30.29 -24.50 68.48
N VAL A 707 30.98 -23.48 67.96
CA VAL A 707 31.16 -22.14 68.56
C VAL A 707 29.83 -21.37 68.68
N TYR A 708 28.83 -21.71 67.87
CA TYR A 708 27.48 -21.13 67.94
C TYR A 708 26.79 -21.50 69.25
N LEU A 709 26.80 -22.79 69.61
CA LEU A 709 26.14 -23.35 70.79
C LEU A 709 26.63 -22.75 72.13
N GLU A 710 27.80 -22.11 72.16
CA GLU A 710 28.40 -21.54 73.37
C GLU A 710 28.20 -20.01 73.52
N ASN A 711 27.77 -19.30 72.46
CA ASN A 711 27.75 -17.83 72.44
C ASN A 711 26.34 -17.26 72.19
N HIS A 712 25.64 -16.86 73.25
CA HIS A 712 24.31 -16.26 73.17
C HIS A 712 24.23 -14.98 72.30
N GLU A 713 25.29 -14.16 72.29
CA GLU A 713 25.37 -12.97 71.41
C GLU A 713 25.26 -13.36 69.92
N LEU A 714 25.86 -14.49 69.53
CA LEU A 714 25.85 -14.94 68.14
C LEU A 714 24.46 -15.47 67.71
N HIS A 715 23.69 -16.04 68.64
CA HIS A 715 22.30 -16.46 68.39
C HIS A 715 21.41 -15.26 68.00
N LEU A 716 21.58 -14.12 68.70
CA LEU A 716 20.84 -12.89 68.42
C LEU A 716 21.16 -12.34 67.02
N TRP A 717 22.45 -12.26 66.66
CA TRP A 717 22.87 -11.74 65.35
C TRP A 717 22.41 -12.62 64.18
N VAL A 718 22.46 -13.95 64.31
CA VAL A 718 21.95 -14.88 63.28
C VAL A 718 20.43 -14.79 63.16
N GLY A 719 19.70 -14.70 64.27
CA GLY A 719 18.25 -14.48 64.27
C GLY A 719 17.85 -13.18 63.56
N ILE A 720 18.56 -12.08 63.83
CA ILE A 720 18.36 -10.79 63.15
C ILE A 720 18.65 -10.90 61.65
N ALA A 721 19.74 -11.55 61.25
CA ALA A 721 20.10 -11.72 59.85
C ALA A 721 19.04 -12.54 59.08
N ARG A 722 18.52 -13.63 59.66
CA ARG A 722 17.42 -14.42 59.06
C ARG A 722 16.11 -13.64 58.97
N LEU A 723 15.76 -12.90 60.03
CA LEU A 723 14.59 -12.03 60.03
C LEU A 723 14.70 -10.98 58.91
N MET A 724 15.89 -10.41 58.72
CA MET A 724 16.17 -9.45 57.64
C MET A 724 16.01 -10.08 56.25
N VAL A 725 16.49 -11.31 56.03
CA VAL A 725 16.30 -12.04 54.77
C VAL A 725 14.81 -12.22 54.45
N TYR A 726 13.99 -12.59 55.43
CA TYR A 726 12.55 -12.80 55.19
C TYR A 726 11.76 -11.50 55.05
N LEU A 727 11.98 -10.53 55.94
CA LEU A 727 11.23 -9.27 55.88
C LEU A 727 11.62 -8.45 54.66
N ILE A 728 12.92 -8.34 54.37
CA ILE A 728 13.44 -7.45 53.33
C ILE A 728 13.60 -8.21 52.00
N GLY A 729 14.22 -9.39 52.03
CA GLY A 729 14.46 -10.19 50.83
C GLY A 729 13.18 -10.79 50.26
N LEU A 730 12.50 -11.66 51.02
CA LEU A 730 11.24 -12.29 50.61
C LEU A 730 10.12 -11.26 50.46
N GLY A 731 10.01 -10.29 51.38
CA GLY A 731 9.01 -9.21 51.29
C GLY A 731 9.10 -8.40 49.99
N ARG A 732 10.31 -8.01 49.57
CA ARG A 732 10.53 -7.30 48.28
C ARG A 732 10.12 -8.16 47.08
N LEU A 733 10.52 -9.42 47.07
CA LEU A 733 10.21 -10.34 45.97
C LEU A 733 8.71 -10.58 45.84
N LEU A 734 8.01 -10.80 46.96
CA LEU A 734 6.55 -10.95 46.99
C LEU A 734 5.84 -9.68 46.50
N PHE A 735 6.28 -8.51 46.94
CA PHE A 735 5.70 -7.24 46.47
C PHE A 735 5.91 -7.05 44.96
N TRP A 736 7.11 -7.33 44.46
CA TRP A 736 7.44 -7.18 43.04
C TRP A 736 6.63 -8.15 42.17
N HIS A 737 6.69 -9.47 42.46
CA HIS A 737 5.94 -10.49 41.70
C HIS A 737 4.43 -10.27 41.81
N GLY A 738 3.93 -9.90 43.00
CA GLY A 738 2.52 -9.58 43.21
C GLY A 738 2.06 -8.40 42.35
N THR A 739 2.86 -7.34 42.27
CA THR A 739 2.56 -6.16 41.44
C THR A 739 2.57 -6.51 39.94
N GLN A 740 3.56 -7.28 39.46
CA GLN A 740 3.64 -7.68 38.05
C GLN A 740 2.51 -8.62 37.65
N MET A 741 2.15 -9.55 38.53
CA MET A 741 1.04 -10.47 38.30
C MET A 741 -0.31 -9.75 38.28
N TYR A 742 -0.50 -8.75 39.15
CA TYR A 742 -1.67 -7.86 39.11
C TYR A 742 -1.74 -7.06 37.80
N ARG A 743 -0.62 -6.46 37.36
CA ARG A 743 -0.56 -5.71 36.09
C ARG A 743 -0.88 -6.59 34.88
N ALA A 744 -0.30 -7.80 34.81
CA ALA A 744 -0.59 -8.76 33.75
C ALA A 744 -2.07 -9.14 33.73
N PHE A 745 -2.71 -9.25 34.89
CA PHE A 745 -4.13 -9.53 35.00
C PHE A 745 -5.01 -8.39 34.46
N VAL A 746 -4.69 -7.15 34.83
CA VAL A 746 -5.42 -5.95 34.40
C VAL A 746 -5.26 -5.69 32.90
N HIS A 747 -4.03 -5.76 32.38
CA HIS A 747 -3.73 -5.46 30.97
C HIS A 747 -3.95 -6.65 30.01
N LYS A 748 -4.41 -7.80 30.53
CA LYS A 748 -4.61 -9.05 29.77
C LYS A 748 -3.39 -9.50 28.97
N ASP A 749 -2.19 -9.24 29.49
CA ASP A 749 -0.93 -9.55 28.81
C ASP A 749 -0.46 -10.98 29.14
N TYR A 750 -0.96 -11.95 28.38
CA TYR A 750 -0.70 -13.38 28.58
C TYR A 750 -0.07 -14.00 27.34
N MET A 751 0.93 -14.86 27.55
CA MET A 751 1.37 -15.81 26.53
C MET A 751 0.55 -17.09 26.62
N VAL A 752 0.07 -17.57 25.48
CA VAL A 752 -0.72 -18.81 25.39
C VAL A 752 0.22 -19.98 25.09
N MET A 753 0.55 -20.77 26.12
CA MET A 753 1.34 -22.00 25.96
C MET A 753 0.37 -23.19 25.89
N ARG A 754 -0.09 -23.52 24.67
CA ARG A 754 -0.99 -24.63 24.25
C ARG A 754 -2.35 -24.75 24.97
N TRP A 755 -2.39 -24.68 26.30
CA TRP A 755 -3.58 -24.69 27.17
C TRP A 755 -3.46 -23.81 28.41
N LEU A 756 -2.28 -23.27 28.74
CA LEU A 756 -2.01 -22.50 29.95
C LEU A 756 -1.74 -21.04 29.57
N ARG A 757 -2.46 -20.12 30.19
CA ARG A 757 -2.22 -18.67 30.06
C ARG A 757 -1.21 -18.26 31.11
N ILE A 758 0.02 -17.96 30.69
CA ILE A 758 1.10 -17.55 31.57
C ILE A 758 1.33 -16.04 31.38
N PRO A 759 1.47 -15.24 32.45
CA PRO A 759 1.86 -13.84 32.35
C PRO A 759 3.10 -13.64 31.47
N SER A 760 3.07 -12.65 30.59
CA SER A 760 4.14 -12.38 29.61
C SER A 760 5.53 -12.18 30.24
N TYR A 761 5.60 -11.54 31.41
CA TYR A 761 6.86 -11.26 32.10
C TYR A 761 7.62 -12.53 32.53
N LEU A 762 6.92 -13.64 32.76
CA LEU A 762 7.51 -14.94 33.13
C LEU A 762 8.17 -15.66 31.94
N ALA A 763 8.12 -15.09 30.74
CA ALA A 763 8.86 -15.62 29.59
C ALA A 763 10.39 -15.42 29.73
N GLN A 764 10.82 -14.48 30.57
CA GLN A 764 12.23 -14.21 30.81
C GLN A 764 12.80 -15.16 31.89
N TRP A 765 13.97 -15.75 31.62
CA TRP A 765 14.59 -16.77 32.49
C TRP A 765 14.98 -16.24 33.88
N ASP A 766 15.37 -14.97 33.98
CA ASP A 766 15.68 -14.29 35.24
C ASP A 766 14.45 -14.19 36.15
N GLN A 767 13.29 -13.91 35.57
CA GLN A 767 12.03 -13.81 36.31
C GLN A 767 11.53 -15.17 36.79
N GLN A 768 11.72 -16.23 35.99
CA GLN A 768 11.45 -17.60 36.42
C GLN A 768 12.34 -18.02 37.60
N LEU A 769 13.63 -17.69 37.56
CA LEU A 769 14.58 -17.98 38.62
C LEU A 769 14.27 -17.19 39.91
N SER A 770 13.91 -15.92 39.77
CA SER A 770 13.46 -15.06 40.87
C SER A 770 12.18 -15.58 41.53
N LEU A 771 11.21 -16.05 40.75
CA LEU A 771 9.99 -16.65 41.28
C LEU A 771 10.26 -17.97 42.02
N LEU A 772 11.16 -18.79 41.46
CA LEU A 772 11.60 -20.04 42.11
C LEU A 772 12.31 -19.77 43.45
N LEU A 773 13.15 -18.74 43.52
CA LEU A 773 13.77 -18.28 44.76
C LEU A 773 12.72 -17.80 45.78
N THR A 774 11.70 -17.07 45.32
CA THR A 774 10.60 -16.60 46.17
C THR A 774 9.85 -17.77 46.80
N ALA A 775 9.55 -18.81 46.01
CA ALA A 775 8.93 -20.03 46.50
C ALA A 775 9.84 -20.79 47.47
N ASN A 776 11.14 -20.87 47.20
CA ASN A 776 12.12 -21.50 48.08
C ASN A 776 12.21 -20.80 49.45
N LEU A 777 12.30 -19.47 49.48
CA LEU A 777 12.34 -18.68 50.72
C LEU A 777 11.02 -18.78 51.50
N PHE A 778 9.89 -18.88 50.82
CA PHE A 778 8.60 -19.10 51.48
C PHE A 778 8.52 -20.48 52.15
N MET A 779 8.98 -21.54 51.47
CA MET A 779 9.07 -22.88 52.05
C MET A 779 10.07 -22.93 53.22
N MET A 780 11.19 -22.23 53.09
CA MET A 780 12.20 -22.11 54.14
C MET A 780 11.64 -21.40 55.39
N LEU A 781 10.83 -20.35 55.22
CA LEU A 781 10.12 -19.67 56.31
C LEU A 781 9.10 -20.57 57.01
N ALA A 782 8.42 -21.46 56.27
CA ALA A 782 7.45 -22.40 56.86
C ALA A 782 8.09 -23.45 57.77
N VAL A 783 9.32 -23.85 57.45
CA VAL A 783 10.11 -24.85 58.18
C VAL A 783 11.14 -24.18 59.12
N GLU A 784 11.10 -22.85 59.29
CA GLU A 784 12.10 -22.09 60.05
C GLU A 784 12.18 -22.55 61.52
N PRO A 785 13.34 -23.06 62.00
CA PRO A 785 13.47 -23.57 63.36
C PRO A 785 13.19 -22.51 64.44
N VAL A 786 13.62 -21.26 64.22
CA VAL A 786 13.42 -20.14 65.16
C VAL A 786 11.93 -19.88 65.42
N ARG A 787 11.06 -20.06 64.41
CA ARG A 787 9.62 -19.88 64.55
C ARG A 787 9.00 -20.98 65.43
N HIS A 788 9.45 -22.22 65.27
CA HIS A 788 8.92 -23.38 66.00
C HIS A 788 9.46 -23.48 67.42
N CYS A 789 10.66 -22.96 67.69
CA CYS A 789 11.27 -22.92 69.03
C CYS A 789 10.94 -21.65 69.83
N PHE A 790 10.20 -20.70 69.24
CA PHE A 790 9.88 -19.44 69.90
C PHE A 790 9.02 -19.65 71.15
N GLY A 791 9.60 -19.40 72.33
CA GLY A 791 8.90 -19.40 73.62
C GLY A 791 8.78 -20.77 74.32
N ILE A 792 9.56 -21.78 73.92
CA ILE A 792 9.52 -23.14 74.51
C ILE A 792 10.62 -23.37 75.57
N GLU A 793 11.81 -22.74 75.44
CA GLU A 793 12.95 -22.86 76.38
C GLU A 793 13.42 -21.46 76.86
N GLU A 794 14.24 -21.38 77.92
CA GLU A 794 14.78 -20.11 78.48
C GLU A 794 15.62 -19.30 77.46
N ASP A 795 16.17 -19.97 76.44
CA ASP A 795 16.81 -19.33 75.29
C ASP A 795 15.76 -18.91 74.25
N MET A 796 15.45 -17.60 74.21
CA MET A 796 14.46 -17.01 73.30
C MET A 796 14.73 -17.25 71.78
N ILE A 797 15.94 -17.68 71.39
CA ILE A 797 16.37 -17.87 69.99
C ILE A 797 17.18 -19.18 69.86
N GLY A 798 16.56 -20.30 70.24
CA GLY A 798 17.14 -21.64 70.06
C GLY A 798 16.93 -22.19 68.63
N LEU A 799 17.95 -22.86 68.08
CA LEU A 799 17.85 -23.58 66.78
C LEU A 799 17.38 -25.03 66.94
N HIS A 800 17.59 -25.60 68.13
CA HIS A 800 17.20 -26.96 68.48
C HIS A 800 16.25 -26.87 69.68
N CYS A 801 15.05 -27.43 69.53
CA CYS A 801 14.08 -27.57 70.60
C CYS A 801 13.25 -28.83 70.35
N VAL A 802 12.52 -29.29 71.36
CA VAL A 802 11.69 -30.51 71.28
C VAL A 802 10.63 -30.45 70.15
N ALA A 803 10.24 -29.25 69.72
CA ALA A 803 9.28 -29.04 68.63
C ALA A 803 9.86 -29.22 67.21
N VAL A 804 11.18 -29.24 67.03
CA VAL A 804 11.82 -29.42 65.72
C VAL A 804 12.06 -30.91 65.46
N THR A 805 11.46 -31.44 64.40
CA THR A 805 11.68 -32.84 63.99
C THR A 805 12.93 -32.98 63.11
N PRO A 806 13.62 -34.13 63.11
CA PRO A 806 14.80 -34.36 62.26
C PRO A 806 14.50 -34.22 60.76
N ALA A 807 13.26 -34.49 60.34
CA ALA A 807 12.84 -34.28 58.95
C ALA A 807 12.77 -32.79 58.57
N MET A 808 12.40 -31.90 59.50
CA MET A 808 12.36 -30.45 59.27
C MET A 808 13.77 -29.87 59.15
N GLU A 809 14.70 -30.35 59.96
CA GLU A 809 16.12 -29.93 59.91
C GLU A 809 16.75 -30.28 58.55
N ILE A 810 16.60 -31.53 58.10
CA ILE A 810 17.08 -31.97 56.77
C ILE A 810 16.40 -31.15 55.66
N ALA A 811 15.09 -30.91 55.76
CA ALA A 811 14.37 -30.11 54.77
C ALA A 811 14.91 -28.67 54.71
N TYR A 812 15.19 -28.05 55.86
CA TYR A 812 15.76 -26.71 55.93
C TYR A 812 17.17 -26.65 55.32
N GLU A 813 18.04 -27.63 55.60
CA GLU A 813 19.39 -27.70 55.02
C GLU A 813 19.37 -27.83 53.49
N VAL A 814 18.47 -28.66 52.96
CA VAL A 814 18.29 -28.85 51.51
C VAL A 814 17.76 -27.56 50.86
N LEU A 815 16.73 -26.94 51.45
CA LEU A 815 16.16 -25.68 50.96
C LEU A 815 17.17 -24.53 51.06
N SER A 816 18.01 -24.53 52.10
CA SER A 816 19.07 -23.54 52.30
C SER A 816 20.16 -23.68 51.23
N SER A 817 20.63 -24.91 50.99
CA SER A 817 21.61 -25.21 49.95
C SER A 817 21.09 -24.84 48.55
N PHE A 818 19.83 -25.16 48.27
CA PHE A 818 19.18 -24.78 47.02
C PHE A 818 19.01 -23.26 46.91
N GLY A 819 18.71 -22.57 48.01
CA GLY A 819 18.65 -21.11 48.07
C GLY A 819 19.98 -20.44 47.71
N VAL A 820 21.11 -20.96 48.23
CA VAL A 820 22.45 -20.46 47.87
C VAL A 820 22.70 -20.60 46.37
N PHE A 821 22.33 -21.74 45.78
CA PHE A 821 22.46 -21.97 44.34
C PHE A 821 21.62 -20.98 43.51
N LEU A 822 20.35 -20.77 43.86
CA LEU A 822 19.47 -19.84 43.15
C LEU A 822 19.94 -18.39 43.25
N PHE A 823 20.36 -17.93 44.43
CA PHE A 823 20.94 -16.60 44.57
C PHE A 823 22.21 -16.43 43.76
N SER A 824 23.09 -17.46 43.73
CA SER A 824 24.32 -17.43 42.94
C SER A 824 24.02 -17.24 41.45
N LEU A 825 23.03 -17.97 40.91
CA LEU A 825 22.59 -17.81 39.52
C LEU A 825 22.02 -16.41 39.23
N LEU A 826 21.25 -15.81 40.15
CA LEU A 826 20.74 -14.45 39.99
C LEU A 826 21.84 -13.38 40.05
N VAL A 827 22.89 -13.61 40.85
CA VAL A 827 24.05 -12.70 40.94
C VAL A 827 24.93 -12.77 39.69
N LEU A 828 24.95 -13.90 38.96
CA LEU A 828 25.62 -13.97 37.66
C LEU A 828 25.06 -12.97 36.63
N ASP A 829 23.86 -12.44 36.83
CA ASP A 829 23.35 -11.35 36.00
C ASP A 829 24.16 -10.06 36.14
N LEU A 830 24.92 -9.85 37.23
CA LEU A 830 25.82 -8.70 37.36
C LEU A 830 26.93 -8.70 36.29
N ALA A 831 27.22 -9.85 35.69
CA ALA A 831 28.14 -9.97 34.55
C ALA A 831 27.70 -9.13 33.34
N THR A 832 26.42 -8.75 33.21
CA THR A 832 25.94 -7.93 32.08
C THR A 832 26.46 -6.49 32.11
N VAL A 833 26.96 -6.02 33.27
CA VAL A 833 27.58 -4.69 33.40
C VAL A 833 28.85 -4.58 32.57
N SER A 834 29.55 -5.69 32.35
CA SER A 834 30.73 -5.75 31.49
C SER A 834 30.41 -6.49 30.21
N ILE A 835 30.58 -5.83 29.07
CA ILE A 835 30.34 -6.43 27.74
C ILE A 835 31.12 -7.75 27.58
N LYS A 836 32.39 -7.79 28.03
CA LYS A 836 33.24 -8.99 27.95
C LYS A 836 32.69 -10.16 28.78
N MET A 837 32.17 -9.88 29.97
CA MET A 837 31.61 -10.92 30.85
C MET A 837 30.23 -11.36 30.38
N SER A 838 29.45 -10.45 29.81
CA SER A 838 28.17 -10.75 29.17
C SER A 838 28.33 -11.67 27.96
N GLU A 839 29.34 -11.42 27.12
CA GLU A 839 29.67 -12.28 25.97
C GLU A 839 30.00 -13.71 26.44
N TYR A 840 30.85 -13.83 27.47
CA TYR A 840 31.16 -15.12 28.08
C TYR A 840 29.92 -15.83 28.62
N LYS A 841 29.02 -15.12 29.31
CA LYS A 841 27.75 -15.66 29.81
C LYS A 841 26.88 -16.21 28.67
N VAL A 842 26.76 -15.50 27.56
CA VAL A 842 25.99 -15.96 26.38
C VAL A 842 26.62 -17.22 25.78
N LEU A 843 27.96 -17.28 25.71
CA LEU A 843 28.67 -18.47 25.26
C LEU A 843 28.40 -19.68 26.17
N CYS A 844 28.47 -19.50 27.50
CA CYS A 844 28.14 -20.54 28.47
C CYS A 844 26.69 -21.02 28.30
N ALA A 845 25.72 -20.12 28.12
CA ALA A 845 24.32 -20.49 27.93
C ALA A 845 24.11 -21.35 26.67
N ARG A 846 24.82 -21.04 25.57
CA ARG A 846 24.80 -21.87 24.35
C ARG A 846 25.46 -23.23 24.57
N ALA A 847 26.58 -23.27 25.30
CA ALA A 847 27.28 -24.51 25.61
C ALA A 847 26.41 -25.46 26.46
N VAL A 848 25.65 -24.94 27.44
CA VAL A 848 24.72 -25.75 28.25
C VAL A 848 23.69 -26.48 27.39
N GLY A 849 23.12 -25.81 26.39
CA GLY A 849 22.19 -26.45 25.45
C GLY A 849 22.84 -27.60 24.66
N GLN A 850 24.09 -27.44 24.24
CA GLN A 850 24.85 -28.50 23.57
C GLN A 850 25.18 -29.66 24.52
N VAL A 851 25.49 -29.38 25.79
CA VAL A 851 25.73 -30.39 26.82
C VAL A 851 24.45 -31.21 27.06
N PHE A 852 23.27 -30.60 27.13
CA PHE A 852 22.01 -31.33 27.28
C PHE A 852 21.70 -32.24 26.09
N LEU A 853 21.98 -31.78 24.86
CA LEU A 853 21.85 -32.62 23.66
C LEU A 853 22.81 -33.81 23.71
N CYS A 854 24.06 -33.58 24.12
CA CYS A 854 25.05 -34.64 24.30
C CYS A 854 24.64 -35.63 25.39
N LEU A 855 24.19 -35.14 26.55
CA LEU A 855 23.70 -35.95 27.65
C LEU A 855 22.48 -36.79 27.22
N GLY A 856 21.56 -36.22 26.43
CA GLY A 856 20.43 -36.93 25.85
C GLY A 856 20.88 -38.08 24.94
N ALA A 857 21.90 -37.87 24.11
CA ALA A 857 22.48 -38.92 23.29
C ALA A 857 23.15 -40.02 24.15
N VAL A 858 23.91 -39.63 25.18
CA VAL A 858 24.56 -40.57 26.11
C VAL A 858 23.51 -41.40 26.85
N ILE A 859 22.45 -40.77 27.36
CA ILE A 859 21.34 -41.46 28.04
C ILE A 859 20.65 -42.44 27.08
N ALA A 860 20.38 -42.04 25.84
CA ALA A 860 19.82 -42.93 24.84
C ALA A 860 20.74 -44.13 24.56
N CYS A 861 22.05 -43.92 24.46
CA CYS A 861 23.03 -45.01 24.34
C CYS A 861 22.99 -45.92 25.57
N ILE A 862 22.99 -45.37 26.79
CA ILE A 862 22.87 -46.15 28.03
C ILE A 862 21.62 -47.01 27.98
N PHE A 863 20.44 -46.44 27.65
CA PHE A 863 19.20 -47.20 27.53
C PHE A 863 19.31 -48.30 26.48
N ILE A 864 19.84 -48.02 25.28
CA ILE A 864 20.03 -49.02 24.22
C ILE A 864 20.92 -50.17 24.72
N PHE A 865 22.04 -49.87 25.37
CA PHE A 865 22.93 -50.89 25.93
C PHE A 865 22.27 -51.65 27.08
N THR A 866 21.57 -50.98 27.99
CA THR A 866 20.85 -51.62 29.10
C THR A 866 19.75 -52.54 28.59
N PHE A 867 18.97 -52.13 27.59
CA PHE A 867 17.95 -52.99 26.95
C PHE A 867 18.58 -54.14 26.18
N ALA A 868 19.70 -53.93 25.48
CA ALA A 868 20.43 -55.00 24.79
C ALA A 868 21.01 -56.04 25.76
N ILE A 869 21.63 -55.60 26.87
CA ILE A 869 22.13 -56.48 27.94
C ILE A 869 20.98 -57.23 28.61
N ALA A 870 19.86 -56.57 28.87
CA ALA A 870 18.68 -57.20 29.47
C ALA A 870 18.03 -58.25 28.53
N ALA A 871 18.18 -58.10 27.22
CA ALA A 871 17.68 -59.04 26.22
C ALA A 871 18.61 -60.25 25.97
N MET A 872 19.85 -60.23 26.46
CA MET A 872 20.74 -61.40 26.39
C MET A 872 20.28 -62.47 27.39
N SER A 873 19.78 -63.60 26.86
CA SER A 873 19.39 -64.78 27.65
C SER A 873 20.56 -65.27 28.51
N ARG A 874 20.41 -65.24 29.83
CA ARG A 874 21.30 -65.97 30.75
C ARG A 874 20.79 -67.40 30.87
N GLU A 875 21.45 -68.34 30.20
CA GLU A 875 21.44 -69.76 30.56
C GLU A 875 22.89 -70.24 30.62
N VAL A 876 23.32 -70.68 31.81
CA VAL A 876 23.65 -72.08 32.13
C VAL A 876 24.11 -72.15 33.61
N ASP A 877 23.56 -73.14 34.30
CA ASP A 877 23.58 -73.47 35.74
C ASP A 877 24.96 -73.75 36.37
N LEU A 878 25.01 -73.75 37.72
CA LEU A 878 25.48 -74.90 38.51
C LEU A 878 25.33 -74.75 40.06
N VAL A 879 24.69 -75.78 40.64
CA VAL A 879 24.91 -76.44 41.95
C VAL A 879 24.02 -76.06 43.15
N GLY A 880 23.21 -77.05 43.58
CA GLY A 880 23.14 -77.48 44.99
C GLY A 880 21.76 -77.90 45.51
N LEU A 881 21.50 -79.21 45.58
CA LEU A 881 20.65 -80.01 46.53
C LEU A 881 20.12 -81.25 45.80
N GLU A 882 20.84 -82.37 45.83
CA GLU A 882 20.67 -83.49 46.80
C GLU A 882 19.29 -84.17 46.71
N ASP A 883 19.21 -85.27 45.93
CA ASP A 883 18.92 -86.61 46.47
C ASP A 883 18.89 -87.72 45.37
N CYS A 884 19.64 -88.79 45.68
CA CYS A 884 19.91 -90.11 45.08
C CYS A 884 18.76 -90.92 44.40
N PRO A 885 19.00 -92.16 43.87
CA PRO A 885 20.10 -92.68 43.03
C PRO A 885 19.62 -93.65 41.90
N SER A 886 20.57 -94.10 41.07
CA SER A 886 20.77 -95.50 40.59
C SER A 886 20.80 -95.76 39.07
N PHE A 887 21.77 -96.61 38.71
CA PHE A 887 21.93 -97.42 37.48
C PHE A 887 22.55 -96.79 36.21
N GLN A 888 23.88 -96.72 36.23
CA GLN A 888 24.81 -97.52 35.41
C GLN A 888 24.27 -98.08 34.08
N TRP A 889 24.90 -97.73 32.95
CA TRP A 889 25.63 -98.64 32.03
C TRP A 889 26.10 -97.89 30.76
N CYS A 890 27.42 -97.84 30.55
CA CYS A 890 28.05 -97.84 29.21
C CYS A 890 28.05 -99.29 28.68
N PRO A 891 28.25 -99.59 27.37
CA PRO A 891 29.11 -98.85 26.43
C PRO A 891 28.63 -98.75 24.97
N SER A 892 29.43 -97.97 24.22
CA SER A 892 29.55 -97.84 22.77
C SER A 892 29.34 -99.11 21.93
N ASN A 893 28.63 -98.99 20.79
CA ASN A 893 29.09 -99.52 19.50
C ASN A 893 28.23 -99.09 18.27
N SER A 894 28.96 -98.75 17.20
CA SER A 894 28.79 -99.10 15.77
C SER A 894 27.55 -98.68 14.93
N ALA A 895 27.89 -97.97 13.85
CA ALA A 895 27.62 -98.29 12.44
C ALA A 895 26.22 -98.10 11.82
N GLU A 896 26.21 -97.19 10.84
CA GLU A 896 25.68 -97.28 9.47
C GLU A 896 24.33 -97.94 9.11
N HIS A 897 23.70 -97.23 8.17
CA HIS A 897 22.74 -97.65 7.13
C HIS A 897 21.23 -97.62 7.42
N GLY A 898 20.55 -96.82 6.58
CA GLY A 898 19.49 -97.38 5.73
C GLY A 898 18.04 -96.97 6.02
N ALA A 899 17.55 -96.06 5.19
CA ALA A 899 16.25 -96.12 4.50
C ALA A 899 14.91 -95.98 5.27
N ASN A 900 14.12 -95.04 4.72
CA ASN A 900 12.68 -95.12 4.41
C ASN A 900 11.61 -94.94 5.51
N SER A 901 10.95 -93.78 5.39
CA SER A 901 9.51 -93.57 5.14
C SER A 901 8.45 -93.90 6.21
N LEU A 902 7.39 -93.05 6.16
CA LEU A 902 6.03 -93.22 6.71
C LEU A 902 5.92 -92.99 8.23
N THR A 903 4.98 -92.24 8.81
CA THR A 903 3.61 -91.88 8.40
C THR A 903 3.18 -90.55 9.04
N ALA A 904 2.23 -89.90 8.36
CA ALA A 904 1.41 -88.81 8.86
C ALA A 904 0.47 -89.25 10.00
N SER A 905 0.13 -88.32 10.91
CA SER A 905 -1.24 -87.79 11.03
C SER A 905 -1.52 -87.21 12.43
N HIS A 906 -2.23 -86.07 12.41
CA HIS A 906 -3.07 -85.42 13.43
C HIS A 906 -2.68 -83.95 13.68
N ILE A 907 -3.16 -83.02 12.84
CA ILE A 907 -4.49 -82.37 12.89
C ILE A 907 -4.45 -81.23 13.93
N SER A 908 -4.11 -80.01 13.50
CA SER A 908 -5.02 -78.97 12.99
C SER A 908 -5.57 -78.05 14.09
N ARG A 909 -4.85 -76.95 14.37
CA ARG A 909 -5.44 -75.73 14.94
C ARG A 909 -4.58 -74.47 14.76
N CYS A 910 -3.89 -74.33 13.62
CA CYS A 910 -3.08 -73.13 13.34
C CYS A 910 -3.09 -72.68 11.86
N ASN A 911 -4.25 -72.75 11.20
CA ASN A 911 -4.43 -72.22 9.85
C ASN A 911 -5.72 -71.39 9.73
N ARG A 912 -5.73 -70.18 10.30
CA ARG A 912 -6.59 -69.09 9.80
C ARG A 912 -6.18 -67.68 10.29
N LEU A 913 -4.91 -67.31 10.14
CA LEU A 913 -4.48 -65.90 10.10
C LEU A 913 -3.24 -65.67 9.21
N LYS A 914 -2.93 -66.65 8.34
CA LYS A 914 -2.18 -66.45 7.09
C LYS A 914 -3.15 -65.97 6.02
N ARG A 915 -3.29 -64.65 5.85
CA ARG A 915 -3.75 -64.08 4.56
C ARG A 915 -3.36 -62.62 4.26
N ASN A 916 -2.72 -61.86 5.16
CA ASN A 916 -2.51 -60.41 4.92
C ASN A 916 -1.07 -59.88 5.06
N CYS A 917 0.01 -60.63 4.79
CA CYS A 917 1.36 -60.00 4.79
C CYS A 917 2.41 -60.54 3.79
N CYS A 918 2.13 -61.57 2.99
CA CYS A 918 3.11 -62.08 2.02
C CYS A 918 2.51 -62.22 0.62
N SER A 919 2.17 -61.10 -0.03
CA SER A 919 1.95 -61.06 -1.50
C SER A 919 1.99 -59.62 -2.07
N ALA A 920 3.07 -58.86 -1.84
CA ALA A 920 3.33 -57.59 -2.56
C ALA A 920 4.81 -57.19 -2.58
N LEU A 921 5.72 -58.15 -2.78
CA LEU A 921 7.14 -57.91 -2.98
C LEU A 921 7.67 -58.87 -4.07
N HIS A 922 7.20 -58.66 -5.31
CA HIS A 922 7.97 -58.83 -6.54
C HIS A 922 7.12 -58.45 -7.77
N ASN A 923 7.42 -57.30 -8.37
CA ASN A 923 7.36 -56.93 -9.81
C ASN A 923 7.59 -55.40 -9.89
N CYS A 924 8.82 -55.00 -10.23
CA CYS A 924 9.25 -54.47 -11.54
C CYS A 924 8.77 -53.02 -11.76
N ASP A 925 9.59 -52.01 -11.46
CA ASP A 925 10.63 -51.40 -12.32
C ASP A 925 10.08 -50.70 -13.57
N ILE A 926 10.03 -49.35 -13.55
CA ILE A 926 10.42 -48.44 -14.66
C ILE A 926 10.89 -47.07 -14.10
N GLY A 927 12.21 -46.86 -14.13
CA GLY A 927 12.94 -45.68 -14.65
C GLY A 927 12.74 -44.25 -14.12
N VAL A 928 13.75 -43.71 -13.40
CA VAL A 928 14.20 -42.29 -13.52
C VAL A 928 15.72 -42.18 -13.29
N HIS A 929 16.38 -41.40 -14.15
CA HIS A 929 17.81 -41.08 -14.23
C HIS A 929 18.34 -40.14 -13.13
N SER A 930 19.63 -40.34 -12.82
CA SER A 930 20.69 -39.35 -12.48
C SER A 930 20.66 -38.50 -11.19
N SER A 931 21.72 -38.69 -10.41
CA SER A 931 22.58 -37.68 -9.73
C SER A 931 21.99 -36.76 -8.65
N CYS A 932 22.35 -37.03 -7.38
CA CYS A 932 22.92 -36.05 -6.43
C CYS A 932 23.17 -36.71 -5.06
N LEU A 933 24.43 -36.98 -4.73
CA LEU A 933 24.89 -37.23 -3.37
C LEU A 933 26.16 -36.40 -3.17
N PRO A 934 26.10 -35.23 -2.50
CA PRO A 934 27.29 -34.53 -2.07
C PRO A 934 27.48 -34.60 -0.55
N VAL A 935 28.69 -35.04 -0.18
CA VAL A 935 29.58 -34.34 0.75
C VAL A 935 28.93 -33.80 2.05
N TYR A 936 28.74 -34.66 3.05
CA TYR A 936 28.48 -34.23 4.44
C TYR A 936 29.51 -34.73 5.47
N MET A 937 30.62 -35.32 5.03
CA MET A 937 31.68 -35.84 5.93
C MET A 937 33.06 -35.17 5.75
N LEU A 938 33.13 -33.95 5.21
CA LEU A 938 34.40 -33.21 5.04
C LEU A 938 34.39 -31.74 5.51
N ALA A 939 33.32 -31.25 6.13
CA ALA A 939 33.22 -29.84 6.60
C ALA A 939 33.60 -29.63 8.08
N ALA A 940 33.48 -30.64 8.95
CA ALA A 940 33.75 -30.47 10.38
C ALA A 940 35.25 -30.34 10.74
N ARG A 941 36.17 -30.51 9.79
CA ARG A 941 37.61 -30.34 9.99
C ARG A 941 38.15 -28.96 9.59
N ARG A 942 37.33 -28.09 8.98
CA ARG A 942 37.75 -26.74 8.53
C ARG A 942 37.35 -25.60 9.47
N GLU A 943 36.36 -25.75 10.34
CA GLU A 943 35.97 -24.70 11.30
C GLU A 943 36.86 -24.62 12.55
N VAL A 944 37.68 -25.64 12.83
CA VAL A 944 38.65 -25.61 13.93
C VAL A 944 40.00 -24.98 13.52
N GLN A 945 40.30 -24.87 12.22
CA GLN A 945 41.56 -24.27 11.74
C GLN A 945 41.47 -22.76 11.43
N HIS A 946 40.28 -22.17 11.27
CA HIS A 946 40.14 -20.72 11.05
C HIS A 946 40.19 -19.89 12.35
N SER A 947 39.94 -20.48 13.51
CA SER A 947 40.07 -19.80 14.82
C SER A 947 41.50 -19.77 15.36
N LEU A 948 42.44 -20.51 14.76
CA LEU A 948 43.86 -20.56 15.18
C LEU A 948 44.79 -19.75 14.25
N ALA A 949 44.30 -19.21 13.13
CA ALA A 949 45.09 -18.39 12.21
C ALA A 949 44.90 -16.86 12.37
N MET A 950 44.02 -16.41 13.28
CA MET A 950 43.77 -14.98 13.54
C MET A 950 44.40 -14.45 14.85
N SER A 951 45.44 -15.11 15.38
CA SER A 951 46.25 -14.58 16.48
C SER A 951 47.71 -14.25 16.09
N SER A 952 48.02 -14.18 14.80
CA SER A 952 49.37 -13.98 14.29
C SER A 952 49.38 -13.12 13.02
N GLU A 953 48.94 -11.87 13.11
CA GLU A 953 49.39 -10.78 12.21
C GLU A 953 48.76 -9.46 12.69
N ASN A 954 49.47 -8.77 13.58
CA ASN A 954 49.37 -7.32 13.76
C ASN A 954 50.58 -6.83 14.57
N SER A 955 51.69 -6.64 13.88
CA SER A 955 52.75 -5.71 14.28
C SER A 955 53.39 -5.14 13.00
N HIS A 956 53.46 -3.80 12.94
CA HIS A 956 54.04 -2.91 11.91
C HIS A 956 53.06 -2.47 10.80
N LEU A 957 52.51 -1.25 10.84
CA LEU A 957 53.04 0.10 10.53
C LEU A 957 52.86 0.51 9.04
N GLU A 958 52.22 1.69 8.89
CA GLU A 958 52.44 2.76 7.89
C GLU A 958 51.90 2.71 6.44
N SER A 959 50.93 3.62 6.22
CA SER A 959 50.89 4.70 5.20
C SER A 959 50.71 4.43 3.70
N ALA A 960 50.06 5.42 3.05
CA ALA A 960 50.03 5.78 1.63
C ALA A 960 48.78 5.40 0.77
N THR A 961 47.92 6.41 0.61
CA THR A 961 47.43 7.04 -0.65
C THR A 961 47.09 6.26 -1.93
N ASP A 962 45.93 6.66 -2.47
CA ASP A 962 45.52 6.85 -3.88
C ASP A 962 45.01 5.72 -4.80
N VAL A 963 43.74 5.91 -5.19
CA VAL A 963 43.13 5.83 -6.54
C VAL A 963 43.37 4.57 -7.39
N SER A 964 42.31 3.80 -7.66
CA SER A 964 41.68 3.69 -9.00
C SER A 964 40.68 2.52 -9.13
N PHE A 965 39.65 2.81 -9.93
CA PHE A 965 38.78 1.94 -10.73
C PHE A 965 39.17 0.46 -10.87
N CYS A 966 38.22 -0.46 -10.64
CA CYS A 966 37.95 -1.53 -11.59
C CYS A 966 36.56 -2.14 -11.41
N GLU A 967 35.82 -2.22 -12.52
CA GLU A 967 34.55 -2.92 -12.70
C GLU A 967 34.68 -4.42 -12.41
N THR A 968 33.66 -5.02 -11.79
CA THR A 968 33.37 -6.43 -12.03
C THR A 968 31.86 -6.69 -12.10
N ARG A 969 31.51 -7.35 -13.20
CA ARG A 969 30.20 -7.74 -13.72
C ARG A 969 29.39 -8.64 -12.78
N SER A 970 28.07 -8.41 -12.82
CA SER A 970 26.97 -9.37 -12.99
C SER A 970 27.13 -10.77 -12.38
N ALA A 971 26.33 -11.03 -11.34
CA ALA A 971 25.80 -12.35 -11.07
C ALA A 971 24.31 -12.22 -10.69
N THR A 972 23.45 -12.47 -11.69
CA THR A 972 22.02 -12.70 -11.56
C THR A 972 21.74 -13.87 -10.61
N TYR A 973 20.98 -13.63 -9.54
CA TYR A 973 20.39 -14.68 -8.72
C TYR A 973 18.88 -14.51 -8.68
N SER A 974 18.19 -15.35 -9.46
CA SER A 974 16.75 -15.56 -9.37
C SER A 974 16.44 -16.40 -8.14
N ARG A 975 15.54 -15.93 -7.27
CA ARG A 975 14.96 -16.76 -6.22
C ARG A 975 13.46 -16.56 -6.18
N SER A 976 12.77 -17.62 -6.61
CA SER A 976 11.33 -17.82 -6.55
C SER A 976 10.83 -17.67 -5.12
N SER A 977 9.83 -16.80 -4.93
CA SER A 977 9.02 -16.73 -3.73
C SER A 977 8.11 -17.96 -3.68
N LYS A 978 8.00 -18.56 -2.49
CA LYS A 978 6.92 -19.49 -2.15
C LYS A 978 6.02 -18.76 -1.17
N ASP A 979 4.84 -18.41 -1.68
CA ASP A 979 3.71 -17.93 -0.89
C ASP A 979 3.21 -19.02 0.05
N HIS A 980 2.91 -18.64 1.29
CA HIS A 980 1.93 -19.35 2.10
C HIS A 980 0.83 -18.36 2.51
N PRO A 981 -0.45 -18.75 2.37
CA PRO A 981 -1.59 -17.91 2.70
C PRO A 981 -1.89 -18.03 4.20
N PHE A 982 -2.29 -16.94 4.84
CA PHE A 982 -3.09 -17.04 6.06
C PHE A 982 -4.25 -16.04 6.04
N SER A 983 -5.37 -16.62 6.43
CA SER A 983 -6.72 -16.10 6.70
C SER A 983 -6.79 -14.79 7.45
#